data_AF-A0A8K0TK06-F1
#
_entry.id   AF-A0A8K0TK06-F1
#
_cell.length_a   1.000
_cell.length_b   1.000
_cell.length_c   1.000
_cell.angle_alpha   90.00
_cell.angle_beta   90.00
_cell.angle_gamma   90.00
#
_symmetry.space_group_name_H-M   'P 1'
#
loop_
_entity.id
_entity.type
_entity.pdbx_description
1 polymer ?
#
loop_
_entity_poly.entity_id
_entity_poly.type
_entity_poly.pdbx_seq_one_letter_code
_entity_poly.pdbx_strand_id
1 'polypeptide(L)'
;MNRFSQRVKAQLSRNKDPSKPKKNKDPKDGSASPSSVGSGREANQSPVLTPSSSTSTLNDIRNKPLPPNSAGEHGALNQPSPLGAQQNASDRFASGPSPAGANGSSTPGRLGPLPPTVVISPSAPHVPPPGAAETMPHDLAPPKAGAKSLIFDRLHQTPKDVPEGLRTPKRQHSSRFDVSTHRELEKLPGFHEVTPNRRQDLFMQKIDQCNVIFDFNDASGDMKSKEIKRLALHELLDYVANNRQVITEPMYPKVVEMFAKNLFRPIPPPLNPQGEAFDPEEDEPVLEVAWPHIQVVYEFFLRFIESQDFNTNIAKAFIDHSFVLQLLELFDSEDPRERDFLKTTLHRIYGKFLNLRSFIRRSINNVFFQFAYETERFNGIAELLEILGSIINGFALPLKEEHKIFLTRVLIPLHKVKSLSMYHPQLAYCIVQFLEKDASLTEEVVLGLLRYWPKTNSTKEVMFLNEVEDIFEVMDPAEFAKVQEPLFHQLAKSVASPHFQVAERALYFWNNEYFCNLVSDNVEIILPIMFAPLYENSKGHWNRTIHGMVYNAMKLFMEINPQLFDDCSHEYTEQQNGAAAREQQRERKWASIAEQAAQRRALNGAADAPRTHTPTLSKLDEDDGTEDSQKRLDSLNLQDGRQPGPEAQNSVSNPSGQS
;
A
#
# COMPACT_ATOMS: atom_id res chain seq x y z
N MET A 1 1.66 -20.47 8.04
CA MET A 1 0.63 -20.01 9.01
C MET A 1 0.37 -20.91 10.24
N ASN A 2 0.96 -22.11 10.41
CA ASN A 2 0.50 -23.06 11.46
C ASN A 2 1.10 -22.94 12.88
N ARG A 3 1.74 -21.82 13.27
CA ARG A 3 2.34 -21.67 14.63
C ARG A 3 1.63 -20.70 15.58
N PHE A 4 0.65 -19.93 15.11
CA PHE A 4 -0.08 -18.99 15.98
C PHE A 4 -1.26 -19.64 16.71
N SER A 5 -2.01 -20.53 16.03
CA SER A 5 -3.22 -21.18 16.55
C SER A 5 -3.02 -22.05 17.81
N GLN A 6 -1.81 -22.59 18.04
CA GLN A 6 -1.54 -23.45 19.20
C GLN A 6 -1.34 -22.69 20.53
N ARG A 7 -1.05 -21.38 20.54
CA ARG A 7 -0.84 -20.64 21.80
C ARG A 7 -2.14 -20.21 22.49
N VAL A 8 -3.21 -19.96 21.74
CA VAL A 8 -4.48 -19.44 22.28
C VAL A 8 -5.28 -20.51 23.04
N LYS A 9 -5.25 -21.78 22.59
CA LYS A 9 -6.00 -22.88 23.25
C LYS A 9 -5.47 -23.28 24.63
N ALA A 10 -4.26 -22.86 25.02
CA ALA A 10 -3.66 -23.25 26.30
C ALA A 10 -4.05 -22.36 27.50
N GLN A 11 -4.66 -21.19 27.27
CA GLN A 11 -5.00 -20.23 28.34
C GLN A 11 -6.49 -20.20 28.72
N LEU A 12 -7.38 -20.80 27.93
CA LEU A 12 -8.83 -20.78 28.17
C LEU A 12 -9.36 -21.92 29.08
N SER A 13 -8.53 -22.90 29.45
CA SER A 13 -8.96 -24.05 30.27
C SER A 13 -8.79 -23.84 31.78
N ARG A 14 -8.95 -22.61 32.29
CA ARG A 14 -8.78 -22.34 33.72
C ARG A 14 -9.53 -21.12 34.25
N ASN A 15 -10.86 -21.19 34.32
CA ASN A 15 -11.60 -20.86 35.56
C ASN A 15 -13.12 -21.06 35.44
N LYS A 16 -13.68 -21.48 36.60
CA LYS A 16 -15.04 -21.23 37.13
C LYS A 16 -16.08 -22.35 37.00
N ASP A 17 -16.33 -23.02 38.14
CA ASP A 17 -17.71 -23.30 38.60
C ASP A 17 -17.75 -23.63 40.13
N PRO A 18 -18.73 -23.12 40.92
CA PRO A 18 -18.81 -23.45 42.35
C PRO A 18 -20.22 -23.79 42.90
N SER A 19 -20.49 -25.05 43.32
CA SER A 19 -21.54 -25.33 44.34
C SER A 19 -21.56 -26.76 44.97
N LYS A 20 -21.16 -26.87 46.27
CA LYS A 20 -21.69 -27.73 47.39
C LYS A 20 -21.88 -29.28 47.22
N PRO A 21 -21.98 -30.10 48.32
CA PRO A 21 -21.47 -29.96 49.71
C PRO A 21 -20.84 -31.24 50.37
N LYS A 22 -19.98 -31.02 51.39
CA LYS A 22 -19.62 -31.86 52.59
C LYS A 22 -19.78 -33.41 52.62
N LYS A 23 -18.68 -34.12 52.93
CA LYS A 23 -18.57 -35.04 54.11
C LYS A 23 -17.12 -35.46 54.46
N ASN A 24 -16.88 -35.75 55.76
CA ASN A 24 -15.64 -36.21 56.42
C ASN A 24 -14.91 -37.37 55.68
N LYS A 25 -13.59 -37.62 55.82
CA LYS A 25 -12.88 -37.97 57.09
C LYS A 25 -11.35 -38.11 56.88
N ASP A 26 -10.57 -37.69 57.87
CA ASP A 26 -9.12 -37.96 58.11
C ASP A 26 -8.83 -39.43 58.52
N PRO A 27 -7.56 -39.89 58.76
CA PRO A 27 -6.22 -39.26 58.56
C PRO A 27 -5.17 -40.22 57.89
N LYS A 28 -3.89 -39.79 57.76
CA LYS A 28 -2.72 -40.21 58.60
C LYS A 28 -1.33 -40.26 57.90
N ASP A 29 -0.30 -39.78 58.63
CA ASP A 29 1.15 -40.09 58.62
C ASP A 29 1.94 -40.07 57.27
N GLY A 30 3.23 -39.68 57.20
CA GLY A 30 4.12 -39.13 58.23
C GLY A 30 5.58 -38.93 57.74
N SER A 31 6.16 -37.77 58.08
CA SER A 31 7.58 -37.48 58.39
C SER A 31 8.77 -38.13 57.65
N ALA A 32 9.61 -37.24 57.10
CA ALA A 32 11.07 -37.08 57.37
C ALA A 32 12.16 -37.82 56.55
N SER A 33 13.21 -37.04 56.27
CA SER A 33 14.54 -37.34 55.70
C SER A 33 15.45 -38.10 56.71
N PRO A 34 16.68 -38.59 56.36
CA PRO A 34 17.85 -37.72 56.05
C PRO A 34 18.90 -38.30 55.05
N SER A 35 20.04 -37.60 54.93
CA SER A 35 21.25 -37.87 54.12
C SER A 35 22.15 -38.98 54.73
N SER A 36 23.15 -39.59 54.04
CA SER A 36 24.39 -38.96 53.53
C SER A 36 25.47 -39.96 53.01
N VAL A 37 26.51 -39.43 52.33
CA VAL A 37 27.90 -39.93 52.09
C VAL A 37 28.27 -40.98 51.00
N GLY A 38 29.11 -40.53 50.03
CA GLY A 38 30.27 -41.26 49.46
C GLY A 38 30.05 -42.14 48.21
N SER A 39 30.93 -42.21 47.20
CA SER A 39 32.21 -41.52 46.91
C SER A 39 32.67 -41.78 45.46
N GLY A 40 33.58 -40.97 44.88
CA GLY A 40 34.49 -41.45 43.81
C GLY A 40 34.51 -40.75 42.43
N ARG A 41 35.33 -39.69 42.33
CA ARG A 41 36.16 -39.23 41.18
C ARG A 41 35.57 -38.57 39.91
N GLU A 42 36.10 -37.35 39.69
CA GLU A 42 36.63 -36.74 38.44
C GLU A 42 35.62 -36.51 37.29
N ALA A 43 35.06 -35.30 37.15
CA ALA A 43 35.65 -34.07 36.56
C ALA A 43 35.55 -34.03 35.01
N ASN A 44 35.15 -32.93 34.36
CA ASN A 44 35.09 -31.54 34.84
C ASN A 44 33.92 -30.73 34.23
N GLN A 45 33.30 -29.91 35.08
CA GLN A 45 32.52 -28.68 34.83
C GLN A 45 31.37 -28.64 33.80
N SER A 46 30.19 -28.52 34.39
CA SER A 46 28.86 -28.43 33.79
C SER A 46 28.43 -26.93 33.63
N PRO A 47 27.13 -26.51 33.67
CA PRO A 47 26.59 -25.56 32.66
C PRO A 47 25.92 -24.32 33.31
N VAL A 48 25.00 -23.64 32.61
CA VAL A 48 23.63 -23.23 33.08
C VAL A 48 23.09 -21.94 32.43
N LEU A 49 21.83 -22.06 32.00
CA LEU A 49 20.87 -21.02 31.62
C LEU A 49 20.66 -19.94 32.70
N THR A 50 20.65 -18.65 32.34
CA THR A 50 19.91 -17.57 33.04
C THR A 50 19.59 -16.44 32.01
N PRO A 51 18.92 -15.31 32.34
CA PRO A 51 17.46 -15.24 32.26
C PRO A 51 16.95 -14.04 31.42
N SER A 52 15.63 -13.85 31.38
CA SER A 52 14.96 -12.70 30.75
C SER A 52 14.97 -11.44 31.62
N SER A 53 14.79 -10.30 30.94
CA SER A 53 14.24 -9.02 31.43
C SER A 53 15.22 -8.01 32.04
N SER A 54 15.21 -6.79 31.48
CA SER A 54 15.72 -5.58 32.13
C SER A 54 14.97 -4.36 31.61
N THR A 55 14.19 -3.75 32.50
CA THR A 55 13.54 -2.44 32.34
C THR A 55 14.58 -1.32 32.49
N SER A 56 14.54 -0.30 31.63
CA SER A 56 15.36 0.91 31.78
C SER A 56 14.54 2.08 32.34
N THR A 57 14.83 2.47 33.58
CA THR A 57 14.23 3.63 34.26
C THR A 57 14.79 4.96 33.74
N LEU A 58 13.90 5.91 33.46
CA LEU A 58 14.27 7.31 33.18
C LEU A 58 14.64 8.04 34.48
N ASN A 59 15.69 8.86 34.46
CA ASN A 59 16.06 9.77 35.54
C ASN A 59 15.64 11.20 35.18
N ASP A 60 14.68 11.74 35.92
CA ASP A 60 14.31 13.16 35.90
C ASP A 60 15.30 13.99 36.75
N ILE A 61 15.74 15.14 36.23
CA ILE A 61 16.46 16.16 37.02
C ILE A 61 15.87 17.54 36.71
N ARG A 62 15.06 18.06 37.63
CA ARG A 62 14.55 19.45 37.54
C ARG A 62 14.28 20.05 38.93
N ASN A 63 15.20 20.85 39.47
CA ASN A 63 14.86 22.10 40.18
C ASN A 63 16.04 23.00 40.60
N LYS A 64 15.95 24.28 40.18
CA LYS A 64 16.39 25.54 40.83
C LYS A 64 17.90 25.84 41.08
N PRO A 65 18.30 27.14 41.27
CA PRO A 65 17.60 28.43 41.04
C PRO A 65 18.41 29.52 40.25
N LEU A 66 17.74 30.63 39.91
CA LEU A 66 18.27 31.94 39.43
C LEU A 66 18.86 32.79 40.58
N PRO A 67 19.78 33.78 40.40
CA PRO A 67 19.52 35.13 39.79
C PRO A 67 20.78 35.84 39.16
N PRO A 68 20.89 37.19 38.97
CA PRO A 68 19.95 38.26 38.57
C PRO A 68 20.40 39.11 37.33
N ASN A 69 19.58 40.13 36.98
CA ASN A 69 19.74 41.15 35.91
C ASN A 69 21.03 42.00 35.88
N SER A 70 21.35 42.54 34.69
CA SER A 70 21.89 43.91 34.46
C SER A 70 21.56 44.39 33.03
N ALA A 71 21.32 45.69 32.84
CA ALA A 71 20.80 46.29 31.60
C ALA A 71 21.85 47.09 30.79
N GLY A 72 21.54 47.43 29.54
CA GLY A 72 22.33 48.38 28.71
C GLY A 72 21.78 48.55 27.30
N GLU A 73 21.41 49.78 26.93
CA GLU A 73 20.79 50.16 25.65
C GLU A 73 21.82 50.58 24.56
N HIS A 74 21.35 50.57 23.30
CA HIS A 74 21.51 51.61 22.25
C HIS A 74 22.05 51.17 20.87
N GLY A 75 21.48 51.78 19.83
CA GLY A 75 22.23 52.27 18.67
C GLY A 75 21.91 51.62 17.33
N ALA A 76 21.45 52.40 16.35
CA ALA A 76 21.13 51.96 14.99
C ALA A 76 21.78 52.87 13.93
N LEU A 77 21.89 52.39 12.68
CA LEU A 77 21.49 53.07 11.41
C LEU A 77 22.39 52.78 10.17
N ASN A 78 21.68 52.67 9.02
CA ASN A 78 22.01 53.05 7.64
C ASN A 78 23.01 52.27 6.74
N GLN A 79 22.44 51.57 5.73
CA GLN A 79 22.39 51.92 4.27
C GLN A 79 23.68 52.30 3.48
N PRO A 80 23.67 52.31 2.11
CA PRO A 80 22.63 51.93 1.12
C PRO A 80 23.10 51.03 -0.06
N SER A 81 22.19 50.72 -0.99
CA SER A 81 22.46 50.20 -2.36
C SER A 81 22.85 51.32 -3.36
N PRO A 82 23.13 51.00 -4.64
CA PRO A 82 22.16 51.36 -5.69
C PRO A 82 22.02 50.36 -6.88
N LEU A 83 21.10 50.68 -7.81
CA LEU A 83 20.63 49.92 -8.99
C LEU A 83 21.12 50.46 -10.34
N GLY A 84 20.95 49.66 -11.41
CA GLY A 84 20.79 50.08 -12.82
C GLY A 84 21.65 49.30 -13.84
N ALA A 85 21.26 49.05 -15.10
CA ALA A 85 19.95 49.13 -15.76
C ALA A 85 19.94 48.29 -17.08
N GLN A 86 18.85 47.54 -17.30
CA GLN A 86 18.00 47.52 -18.51
C GLN A 86 18.58 47.74 -19.94
N GLN A 87 18.37 46.78 -20.85
CA GLN A 87 17.95 47.04 -22.25
C GLN A 87 17.26 45.82 -22.91
N ASN A 88 16.71 45.99 -24.12
CA ASN A 88 15.51 45.29 -24.64
C ASN A 88 15.61 44.93 -26.15
N ALA A 89 14.58 44.25 -26.71
CA ALA A 89 14.27 44.02 -28.14
C ALA A 89 15.04 42.88 -28.89
N SER A 90 14.52 42.20 -29.93
CA SER A 90 13.14 42.04 -30.48
C SER A 90 13.07 40.93 -31.57
N ASP A 91 11.84 40.58 -32.00
CA ASP A 91 11.40 39.61 -33.03
C ASP A 91 12.21 39.40 -34.33
N ARG A 92 12.09 38.19 -34.94
CA ARG A 92 11.47 38.01 -36.30
C ARG A 92 11.25 36.56 -36.80
N PHE A 93 10.25 36.44 -37.69
CA PHE A 93 9.85 35.30 -38.54
C PHE A 93 10.93 34.84 -39.56
N ALA A 94 10.90 33.57 -40.01
CA ALA A 94 10.44 33.17 -41.37
C ALA A 94 10.79 31.71 -41.81
N SER A 95 9.85 31.13 -42.58
CA SER A 95 9.90 30.03 -43.58
C SER A 95 11.21 29.27 -43.95
N GLY A 96 11.08 27.96 -44.22
CA GLY A 96 12.11 27.10 -44.85
C GLY A 96 12.35 27.36 -46.36
N PRO A 97 13.19 26.54 -47.03
CA PRO A 97 12.63 25.40 -47.78
C PRO A 97 13.51 24.13 -47.87
N SER A 98 12.96 23.03 -48.41
CA SER A 98 13.68 21.82 -48.86
C SER A 98 14.22 21.96 -50.28
N PRO A 99 15.11 21.03 -50.72
CA PRO A 99 14.86 20.38 -52.03
C PRO A 99 15.16 18.85 -52.09
N ALA A 100 14.67 18.25 -53.19
CA ALA A 100 14.76 16.86 -53.72
C ALA A 100 16.06 16.05 -53.47
N GLY A 101 16.16 14.71 -53.64
CA GLY A 101 15.29 13.63 -54.18
C GLY A 101 16.09 12.28 -54.18
N ALA A 102 15.75 11.15 -54.83
CA ALA A 102 14.61 10.68 -55.65
C ALA A 102 14.68 9.11 -55.81
N ASN A 103 13.96 8.51 -56.78
CA ASN A 103 13.86 7.08 -57.18
C ASN A 103 13.14 6.10 -56.20
N GLY A 104 12.16 5.28 -56.62
CA GLY A 104 11.50 5.22 -57.94
C GLY A 104 10.35 4.20 -58.10
N SER A 105 9.46 4.51 -59.06
CA SER A 105 8.57 3.64 -59.87
C SER A 105 7.43 2.77 -59.28
N SER A 106 6.22 3.09 -59.78
CA SER A 106 5.11 2.21 -60.25
C SER A 106 3.96 1.80 -59.30
N THR A 107 2.74 1.89 -59.87
CA THR A 107 1.37 1.75 -59.33
C THR A 107 0.58 0.76 -60.22
N PRO A 108 -0.75 0.49 -60.05
CA PRO A 108 -1.70 0.78 -58.97
C PRO A 108 -2.53 -0.46 -58.48
N GLY A 109 -3.30 -0.32 -57.40
CA GLY A 109 -4.36 -1.28 -57.03
C GLY A 109 -5.32 -0.73 -55.96
N ARG A 110 -6.62 -0.72 -56.24
CA ARG A 110 -7.69 -0.18 -55.38
C ARG A 110 -8.81 -1.21 -55.26
N LEU A 111 -9.25 -1.54 -54.04
CA LEU A 111 -10.62 -1.97 -53.63
C LEU A 111 -10.60 -2.44 -52.16
N GLY A 112 -11.66 -2.16 -51.40
CA GLY A 112 -11.80 -2.54 -49.98
C GLY A 112 -12.66 -3.80 -49.76
N PRO A 113 -12.66 -4.38 -48.55
CA PRO A 113 -13.40 -5.61 -48.25
C PRO A 113 -14.86 -5.36 -47.82
N LEU A 114 -15.73 -6.32 -48.18
CA LEU A 114 -17.16 -6.40 -47.84
C LEU A 114 -17.38 -7.23 -46.54
N PRO A 115 -18.54 -7.11 -45.87
CA PRO A 115 -18.86 -7.89 -44.67
C PRO A 115 -19.29 -9.34 -44.99
N PRO A 116 -19.10 -10.31 -44.07
CA PRO A 116 -19.39 -11.72 -44.29
C PRO A 116 -20.88 -12.08 -44.17
N THR A 117 -21.28 -13.11 -44.91
CA THR A 117 -22.68 -13.57 -45.07
C THR A 117 -23.08 -14.61 -44.02
N VAL A 118 -24.33 -14.57 -43.57
CA VAL A 118 -24.92 -15.60 -42.68
C VAL A 118 -25.24 -16.87 -43.48
N VAL A 119 -24.80 -18.03 -42.99
CA VAL A 119 -25.19 -19.35 -43.53
C VAL A 119 -26.10 -20.05 -42.53
N ILE A 120 -27.33 -20.34 -42.96
CA ILE A 120 -28.30 -21.16 -42.21
C ILE A 120 -28.30 -22.57 -42.81
N SER A 121 -28.37 -23.60 -41.98
CA SER A 121 -28.75 -24.96 -42.40
C SER A 121 -29.51 -25.68 -41.28
N PRO A 122 -30.41 -26.63 -41.63
CA PRO A 122 -31.58 -26.91 -40.80
C PRO A 122 -31.44 -28.16 -39.91
N SER A 123 -32.08 -28.13 -38.75
CA SER A 123 -32.38 -29.30 -37.92
C SER A 123 -33.77 -29.16 -37.29
N ALA A 124 -34.54 -30.25 -37.27
CA ALA A 124 -35.94 -30.26 -36.86
C ALA A 124 -36.13 -30.15 -35.32
N PRO A 125 -37.27 -29.61 -34.84
CA PRO A 125 -37.51 -29.44 -33.41
C PRO A 125 -37.98 -30.76 -32.75
N HIS A 126 -37.38 -31.09 -31.60
CA HIS A 126 -37.94 -32.07 -30.68
C HIS A 126 -38.33 -31.35 -29.38
N VAL A 127 -39.63 -31.36 -29.08
CA VAL A 127 -40.21 -30.74 -27.88
C VAL A 127 -40.67 -31.86 -26.94
N PRO A 128 -40.10 -32.00 -25.72
CA PRO A 128 -40.66 -32.88 -24.71
C PRO A 128 -41.90 -32.23 -24.06
N PRO A 129 -42.94 -33.00 -23.69
CA PRO A 129 -44.15 -32.47 -23.08
C PRO A 129 -43.94 -32.05 -21.61
N PRO A 130 -44.75 -31.12 -21.07
CA PRO A 130 -44.60 -30.64 -19.70
C PRO A 130 -45.11 -31.66 -18.66
N GLY A 131 -44.33 -31.92 -17.60
CA GLY A 131 -44.82 -32.65 -16.42
C GLY A 131 -44.00 -33.84 -15.90
N ALA A 132 -42.68 -33.90 -16.12
CA ALA A 132 -41.81 -34.91 -15.50
C ALA A 132 -41.02 -34.31 -14.33
N ALA A 133 -41.06 -34.95 -13.15
CA ALA A 133 -40.37 -34.50 -11.95
C ALA A 133 -38.93 -35.05 -11.88
N GLU A 134 -37.94 -34.19 -11.65
CA GLU A 134 -36.55 -34.60 -11.47
C GLU A 134 -36.28 -35.04 -10.03
N THR A 135 -35.91 -36.31 -9.85
CA THR A 135 -35.42 -36.85 -8.58
C THR A 135 -33.90 -36.77 -8.52
N MET A 136 -33.37 -35.97 -7.60
CA MET A 136 -31.95 -35.92 -7.23
C MET A 136 -31.45 -37.27 -6.68
N PRO A 137 -30.26 -37.75 -7.09
CA PRO A 137 -29.52 -38.78 -6.35
C PRO A 137 -28.50 -38.15 -5.40
N HIS A 138 -28.69 -38.33 -4.09
CA HIS A 138 -27.60 -38.26 -3.12
C HIS A 138 -26.74 -39.52 -3.22
N ASP A 139 -25.41 -39.38 -3.33
CA ASP A 139 -24.51 -39.91 -2.29
C ASP A 139 -23.07 -39.36 -2.46
N LEU A 140 -22.49 -38.83 -1.38
CA LEU A 140 -21.08 -38.40 -1.33
C LEU A 140 -20.36 -39.16 -0.20
N ALA A 141 -19.70 -40.26 -0.57
CA ALA A 141 -18.75 -40.95 0.30
C ALA A 141 -17.31 -40.58 -0.11
N PRO A 142 -16.42 -40.21 0.82
CA PRO A 142 -15.05 -39.81 0.49
C PRO A 142 -14.18 -41.02 0.12
N PRO A 143 -13.33 -40.92 -0.92
CA PRO A 143 -12.48 -42.04 -1.36
C PRO A 143 -11.34 -42.31 -0.37
N LYS A 144 -11.05 -43.60 -0.15
CA LYS A 144 -9.92 -44.05 0.69
C LYS A 144 -8.58 -43.82 0.00
N ALA A 145 -7.56 -43.49 0.78
CA ALA A 145 -6.19 -43.29 0.27
C ALA A 145 -5.61 -44.58 -0.35
N GLY A 146 -5.00 -44.46 -1.53
CA GLY A 146 -4.14 -45.51 -2.11
C GLY A 146 -4.36 -45.89 -3.59
N ALA A 147 -5.42 -45.41 -4.25
CA ALA A 147 -5.71 -45.77 -5.65
C ALA A 147 -5.25 -44.69 -6.65
N LYS A 148 -4.38 -45.04 -7.60
CA LYS A 148 -4.03 -44.18 -8.75
C LYS A 148 -5.03 -44.44 -9.90
N SER A 149 -5.65 -43.39 -10.43
CA SER A 149 -6.61 -43.51 -11.55
C SER A 149 -6.00 -43.01 -12.85
N LEU A 150 -6.06 -43.84 -13.90
CA LEU A 150 -5.53 -43.56 -15.24
C LEU A 150 -6.64 -43.01 -16.16
N ILE A 151 -6.98 -41.72 -16.01
CA ILE A 151 -8.02 -41.05 -16.81
C ILE A 151 -7.51 -39.69 -17.33
N PHE A 152 -6.33 -39.69 -17.98
CA PHE A 152 -5.74 -38.47 -18.54
C PHE A 152 -5.01 -38.68 -19.88
N ASP A 153 -5.40 -39.70 -20.65
CA ASP A 153 -4.66 -40.13 -21.85
C ASP A 153 -5.58 -40.44 -23.05
N ARG A 154 -6.52 -39.53 -23.37
CA ARG A 154 -7.36 -39.67 -24.58
C ARG A 154 -8.00 -38.39 -25.17
N LEU A 155 -7.40 -37.21 -24.98
CA LEU A 155 -7.87 -35.96 -25.62
C LEU A 155 -6.79 -35.09 -26.30
N HIS A 156 -5.59 -35.64 -26.55
CA HIS A 156 -4.59 -35.00 -27.43
C HIS A 156 -4.65 -35.58 -28.85
N GLN A 157 -5.59 -35.07 -29.65
CA GLN A 157 -5.54 -35.16 -31.12
C GLN A 157 -6.43 -34.08 -31.75
N THR A 158 -5.93 -32.83 -31.76
CA THR A 158 -6.51 -31.74 -32.55
C THR A 158 -5.83 -31.68 -33.93
N PRO A 159 -6.55 -31.29 -35.01
CA PRO A 159 -5.94 -31.13 -36.33
C PRO A 159 -4.90 -30.01 -36.33
N LYS A 160 -3.82 -30.20 -37.11
CA LYS A 160 -2.92 -29.11 -37.47
C LYS A 160 -3.67 -28.13 -38.37
N ASP A 161 -3.88 -26.91 -37.88
CA ASP A 161 -3.66 -25.64 -38.60
C ASP A 161 -4.13 -24.49 -37.69
N VAL A 162 -3.26 -24.11 -36.76
CA VAL A 162 -3.39 -22.88 -35.96
C VAL A 162 -2.23 -21.97 -36.37
N PRO A 163 -2.48 -20.72 -36.81
CA PRO A 163 -1.40 -19.76 -37.07
C PRO A 163 -0.54 -19.61 -35.82
N GLU A 164 0.80 -19.54 -35.97
CA GLU A 164 1.70 -19.43 -34.81
C GLU A 164 1.23 -18.33 -33.86
N GLY A 165 0.73 -18.75 -32.68
CA GLY A 165 0.41 -17.83 -31.61
C GLY A 165 1.64 -17.00 -31.25
N LEU A 166 1.44 -15.74 -30.83
CA LEU A 166 2.53 -14.85 -30.46
C LEU A 166 3.47 -15.58 -29.51
N ARG A 167 4.68 -15.90 -29.97
CA ARG A 167 5.73 -16.39 -29.09
C ARG A 167 5.94 -15.31 -28.05
N THR A 168 5.66 -15.61 -26.78
CA THR A 168 6.08 -14.74 -25.68
C THR A 168 7.57 -14.47 -25.87
N PRO A 169 8.00 -13.20 -25.92
CA PRO A 169 9.40 -12.89 -26.13
C PRO A 169 10.21 -13.59 -25.04
N LYS A 170 11.34 -14.22 -25.40
CA LYS A 170 12.25 -14.82 -24.42
C LYS A 170 12.51 -13.79 -23.32
N ARG A 171 12.13 -14.12 -22.07
CA ARG A 171 12.40 -13.27 -20.90
C ARG A 171 13.91 -12.96 -20.88
N GLN A 172 14.26 -11.69 -21.06
CA GLN A 172 15.62 -11.21 -20.92
C GLN A 172 15.99 -11.26 -19.44
N HIS A 173 17.27 -11.48 -19.15
CA HIS A 173 17.79 -11.51 -17.79
C HIS A 173 17.57 -10.17 -17.09
N SER A 174 17.40 -10.17 -15.77
CA SER A 174 17.05 -9.01 -14.92
C SER A 174 18.08 -7.88 -14.91
N SER A 175 19.18 -8.00 -15.64
CA SER A 175 20.29 -7.04 -15.62
C SER A 175 21.03 -6.95 -16.95
N ARG A 176 21.48 -5.73 -17.25
CA ARG A 176 22.44 -5.45 -18.32
C ARG A 176 23.72 -4.91 -17.69
N PHE A 177 24.56 -5.82 -17.24
CA PHE A 177 25.89 -5.48 -16.74
C PHE A 177 26.87 -5.22 -17.89
N ASP A 178 27.60 -4.10 -17.83
CA ASP A 178 28.73 -3.85 -18.73
C ASP A 178 29.90 -4.74 -18.33
N VAL A 179 30.02 -5.87 -19.05
CA VAL A 179 31.04 -6.89 -18.81
C VAL A 179 32.44 -6.31 -19.07
N SER A 180 33.37 -6.52 -18.14
CA SER A 180 34.74 -6.01 -18.25
C SER A 180 35.50 -6.67 -19.40
N THR A 181 36.39 -5.90 -20.03
CA THR A 181 37.22 -6.37 -21.17
C THR A 181 38.35 -7.29 -20.73
N HIS A 182 39.00 -6.99 -19.60
CA HIS A 182 40.02 -7.83 -18.98
C HIS A 182 39.43 -8.53 -17.76
N ARG A 183 39.33 -9.87 -17.83
CA ARG A 183 38.63 -10.69 -16.83
C ARG A 183 39.50 -11.76 -16.16
N GLU A 184 40.77 -11.84 -16.54
CA GLU A 184 41.73 -12.71 -15.86
C GLU A 184 42.09 -12.12 -14.49
N LEU A 185 41.79 -12.87 -13.43
CA LEU A 185 42.15 -12.53 -12.05
C LEU A 185 43.20 -13.50 -11.51
N GLU A 186 44.22 -12.94 -10.85
CA GLU A 186 45.17 -13.68 -10.02
C GLU A 186 44.67 -13.77 -8.57
N LYS A 187 44.89 -14.93 -7.92
CA LYS A 187 44.46 -15.11 -6.53
C LYS A 187 45.43 -14.38 -5.58
N LEU A 188 44.97 -13.29 -4.99
CA LEU A 188 45.69 -12.58 -3.91
C LEU A 188 45.75 -13.42 -2.62
N PRO A 189 46.79 -13.24 -1.77
CA PRO A 189 46.90 -13.92 -0.49
C PRO A 189 45.76 -13.57 0.48
N GLY A 190 45.55 -14.39 1.49
CA GLY A 190 44.56 -14.20 2.54
C GLY A 190 45.01 -13.18 3.60
N PHE A 191 44.07 -12.49 4.25
CA PHE A 191 44.39 -11.49 5.29
C PHE A 191 45.19 -12.05 6.49
N HIS A 192 45.10 -13.36 6.74
CA HIS A 192 45.85 -14.04 7.80
C HIS A 192 47.31 -14.32 7.42
N GLU A 193 47.63 -14.42 6.13
CA GLU A 193 48.97 -14.65 5.59
C GLU A 193 49.81 -13.37 5.55
N VAL A 194 49.17 -12.20 5.72
CA VAL A 194 49.76 -10.87 5.58
C VAL A 194 49.83 -10.14 6.92
N THR A 195 50.97 -9.48 7.18
CA THR A 195 51.22 -8.70 8.39
C THR A 195 50.24 -7.52 8.51
N PRO A 196 49.82 -7.11 9.73
CA PRO A 196 48.80 -6.08 9.93
C PRO A 196 49.02 -4.81 9.11
N ASN A 197 50.26 -4.32 9.05
CA ASN A 197 50.63 -3.09 8.34
C ASN A 197 50.36 -3.13 6.81
N ARG A 198 50.28 -4.32 6.21
CA ARG A 198 50.00 -4.51 4.77
C ARG A 198 48.55 -4.93 4.50
N ARG A 199 47.72 -5.14 5.52
CA ARG A 199 46.32 -5.56 5.35
C ARG A 199 45.46 -4.48 4.69
N GLN A 200 45.74 -3.20 4.97
CA GLN A 200 45.06 -2.08 4.31
C GLN A 200 45.35 -2.07 2.80
N ASP A 201 46.61 -2.21 2.39
CA ASP A 201 46.98 -2.28 0.96
C ASP A 201 46.34 -3.49 0.28
N LEU A 202 46.37 -4.66 0.93
CA LEU A 202 45.73 -5.88 0.43
C LEU A 202 44.20 -5.73 0.29
N PHE A 203 43.55 -5.05 1.23
CA PHE A 203 42.12 -4.74 1.18
C PHE A 203 41.81 -3.89 -0.07
N MET A 204 42.59 -2.83 -0.30
CA MET A 204 42.41 -1.94 -1.46
C MET A 204 42.62 -2.71 -2.78
N GLN A 205 43.63 -3.58 -2.85
CA GLN A 205 43.86 -4.47 -4.01
C GLN A 205 42.71 -5.45 -4.23
N LYS A 206 42.17 -6.09 -3.18
CA LYS A 206 41.00 -6.99 -3.29
C LYS A 206 39.75 -6.24 -3.74
N ILE A 207 39.52 -5.01 -3.26
CA ILE A 207 38.44 -4.15 -3.74
C ILE A 207 38.60 -3.83 -5.23
N ASP A 208 39.80 -3.50 -5.68
CA ASP A 208 40.07 -3.23 -7.10
C ASP A 208 39.89 -4.49 -7.98
N GLN A 209 40.19 -5.69 -7.48
CA GLN A 209 39.81 -6.95 -8.16
C GLN A 209 38.28 -7.15 -8.22
N CYS A 210 37.54 -6.75 -7.18
CA CYS A 210 36.09 -6.87 -7.13
C CYS A 210 35.37 -5.88 -8.07
N ASN A 211 36.06 -4.87 -8.60
CA ASN A 211 35.56 -3.98 -9.65
C ASN A 211 35.47 -4.65 -11.04
N VAL A 212 36.07 -5.83 -11.25
CA VAL A 212 35.95 -6.58 -12.52
C VAL A 212 34.57 -7.25 -12.60
N ILE A 213 33.81 -6.93 -13.65
CA ILE A 213 32.46 -7.42 -13.89
C ILE A 213 32.50 -8.59 -14.88
N PHE A 214 31.86 -9.70 -14.51
CA PHE A 214 31.83 -10.96 -15.27
C PHE A 214 30.47 -11.16 -15.93
N ASP A 215 30.46 -11.78 -17.11
CA ASP A 215 29.22 -12.26 -17.73
C ASP A 215 28.76 -13.54 -17.02
N PHE A 216 27.57 -13.51 -16.43
CA PHE A 216 26.94 -14.68 -15.80
C PHE A 216 25.94 -15.41 -16.73
N ASN A 217 25.67 -14.86 -17.92
CA ASN A 217 24.83 -15.53 -18.92
C ASN A 217 25.57 -16.72 -19.56
N ASP A 218 26.88 -16.58 -19.77
CA ASP A 218 27.77 -17.74 -19.97
C ASP A 218 28.20 -18.31 -18.62
N ALA A 219 27.51 -19.35 -18.17
CA ALA A 219 27.85 -20.08 -16.94
C ALA A 219 29.22 -20.79 -17.00
N SER A 220 29.73 -21.09 -18.21
CA SER A 220 30.99 -21.83 -18.40
C SER A 220 32.23 -20.93 -18.50
N GLY A 221 32.07 -19.71 -18.99
CA GLY A 221 33.13 -18.72 -19.13
C GLY A 221 33.68 -18.22 -17.79
N ASP A 222 34.97 -17.90 -17.76
CA ASP A 222 35.68 -17.23 -16.65
C ASP A 222 35.56 -17.89 -15.26
N MET A 223 35.20 -19.18 -15.19
CA MET A 223 34.87 -19.88 -13.94
C MET A 223 35.92 -19.71 -12.81
N LYS A 224 37.22 -19.80 -13.15
CA LYS A 224 38.32 -19.58 -12.21
C LYS A 224 38.31 -18.16 -11.63
N SER A 225 38.13 -17.15 -12.49
CA SER A 225 38.16 -15.74 -12.08
C SER A 225 36.88 -15.32 -11.36
N LYS A 226 35.73 -15.85 -11.77
CA LYS A 226 34.46 -15.74 -11.01
C LYS A 226 34.60 -16.26 -9.58
N GLU A 227 35.23 -17.42 -9.38
CA GLU A 227 35.45 -17.97 -8.03
C GLU A 227 36.49 -17.16 -7.24
N ILE A 228 37.56 -16.67 -7.88
CA ILE A 228 38.54 -15.77 -7.22
C ILE A 228 37.85 -14.50 -6.70
N LYS A 229 36.99 -13.86 -7.50
CA LYS A 229 36.22 -12.69 -7.05
C LYS A 229 35.24 -13.05 -5.93
N ARG A 230 34.54 -14.18 -6.00
CA ARG A 230 33.61 -14.63 -4.95
C ARG A 230 34.35 -14.83 -3.61
N LEU A 231 35.51 -15.49 -3.63
CA LEU A 231 36.34 -15.67 -2.44
C LEU A 231 36.90 -14.35 -1.91
N ALA A 232 37.35 -13.44 -2.78
CA ALA A 232 37.82 -12.12 -2.38
C ALA A 232 36.72 -11.28 -1.70
N LEU A 233 35.48 -11.31 -2.20
CA LEU A 233 34.33 -10.65 -1.60
C LEU A 233 34.01 -11.22 -0.20
N HIS A 234 34.02 -12.55 -0.03
CA HIS A 234 33.83 -13.16 1.30
C HIS A 234 34.97 -12.82 2.28
N GLU A 235 36.23 -12.83 1.83
CA GLU A 235 37.35 -12.43 2.69
C GLU A 235 37.28 -10.95 3.10
N LEU A 236 36.78 -10.06 2.23
CA LEU A 236 36.52 -8.65 2.56
C LEU A 236 35.38 -8.50 3.58
N LEU A 237 34.29 -9.25 3.42
CA LEU A 237 33.17 -9.34 4.37
C LEU A 237 33.63 -9.84 5.74
N ASP A 238 34.33 -10.97 5.79
CA ASP A 238 34.85 -11.55 7.04
C ASP A 238 35.88 -10.62 7.72
N TYR A 239 36.69 -9.91 6.94
CA TYR A 239 37.64 -8.94 7.47
C TYR A 239 36.95 -7.76 8.17
N VAL A 240 35.92 -7.17 7.55
CA VAL A 240 35.16 -6.06 8.14
C VAL A 240 34.24 -6.51 9.28
N ALA A 241 33.68 -7.73 9.21
CA ALA A 241 32.77 -8.23 10.23
C ALA A 241 33.49 -8.65 11.54
N ASN A 242 34.67 -9.26 11.44
CA ASN A 242 35.35 -9.89 12.58
C ASN A 242 36.45 -9.04 13.22
N ASN A 243 36.88 -7.94 12.60
CA ASN A 243 37.94 -7.07 13.12
C ASN A 243 37.38 -5.69 13.48
N ARG A 244 37.83 -5.13 14.61
CA ARG A 244 37.49 -3.76 15.04
C ARG A 244 38.57 -2.78 14.63
N GLN A 245 38.19 -1.51 14.43
CA GLN A 245 39.06 -0.39 14.08
C GLN A 245 39.85 -0.58 12.78
N VAL A 246 39.33 -1.39 11.85
CA VAL A 246 39.96 -1.66 10.53
C VAL A 246 39.50 -0.71 9.42
N ILE A 247 38.40 0.02 9.61
CA ILE A 247 37.87 0.95 8.61
C ILE A 247 38.68 2.26 8.68
N THR A 248 39.43 2.55 7.61
CA THR A 248 40.23 3.78 7.47
C THR A 248 39.63 4.73 6.43
N GLU A 249 39.94 6.03 6.53
CA GLU A 249 39.46 7.07 5.61
C GLU A 249 39.61 6.77 4.11
N PRO A 250 40.76 6.29 3.57
CA PRO A 250 40.89 6.01 2.14
C PRO A 250 40.06 4.82 1.66
N MET A 251 39.52 3.96 2.55
CA MET A 251 38.68 2.82 2.16
C MET A 251 37.26 3.25 1.76
N TYR A 252 36.74 4.36 2.28
CA TYR A 252 35.38 4.84 2.00
C TYR A 252 35.09 5.04 0.50
N PRO A 253 35.88 5.83 -0.26
CA PRO A 253 35.63 6.02 -1.70
C PRO A 253 35.69 4.70 -2.46
N LYS A 254 36.66 3.83 -2.15
CA LYS A 254 36.83 2.54 -2.82
C LYS A 254 35.68 1.55 -2.57
N VAL A 255 35.16 1.51 -1.34
CA VAL A 255 34.00 0.67 -1.01
C VAL A 255 32.73 1.17 -1.69
N VAL A 256 32.50 2.49 -1.72
CA VAL A 256 31.35 3.09 -2.40
C VAL A 256 31.45 2.93 -3.92
N GLU A 257 32.64 3.12 -4.51
CA GLU A 257 32.91 2.88 -5.93
C GLU A 257 32.66 1.42 -6.32
N MET A 258 33.10 0.46 -5.49
CA MET A 258 32.90 -0.97 -5.75
C MET A 258 31.43 -1.39 -5.64
N PHE A 259 30.71 -0.88 -4.64
CA PHE A 259 29.26 -1.06 -4.53
C PHE A 259 28.54 -0.52 -5.77
N ALA A 260 28.85 0.72 -6.18
CA ALA A 260 28.25 1.35 -7.34
C ALA A 260 28.51 0.55 -8.63
N LYS A 261 29.77 0.21 -8.93
CA LYS A 261 30.16 -0.57 -10.13
C LYS A 261 29.54 -1.96 -10.22
N ASN A 262 29.25 -2.60 -9.08
CA ASN A 262 28.71 -3.96 -9.05
C ASN A 262 27.17 -4.00 -9.05
N LEU A 263 26.48 -2.89 -8.82
CA LEU A 263 25.03 -2.89 -8.58
C LEU A 263 24.26 -1.87 -9.43
N PHE A 264 24.74 -0.63 -9.53
CA PHE A 264 24.03 0.44 -10.24
C PHE A 264 24.03 0.16 -11.74
N ARG A 265 22.84 -0.17 -12.25
CA ARG A 265 22.59 -0.58 -13.63
C ARG A 265 21.15 -0.23 -14.00
N PRO A 266 20.86 0.06 -15.28
CA PRO A 266 19.48 0.16 -15.72
C PRO A 266 18.77 -1.17 -15.52
N ILE A 267 17.64 -1.16 -14.80
CA ILE A 267 16.72 -2.30 -14.77
C ILE A 267 16.15 -2.48 -16.20
N PRO A 268 16.18 -3.69 -16.78
CA PRO A 268 15.64 -3.92 -18.12
C PRO A 268 14.13 -3.63 -18.16
N PRO A 269 13.60 -3.16 -19.29
CA PRO A 269 12.18 -2.84 -19.39
C PRO A 269 11.32 -4.10 -19.21
N PRO A 270 10.14 -3.99 -18.59
CA PRO A 270 9.20 -5.11 -18.43
C PRO A 270 8.94 -5.84 -19.74
N LEU A 271 8.97 -7.17 -19.67
CA LEU A 271 8.59 -8.06 -20.77
C LEU A 271 7.21 -8.69 -20.58
N ASN A 272 6.59 -8.48 -19.41
CA ASN A 272 5.25 -8.97 -19.13
C ASN A 272 4.24 -8.19 -20.01
N PRO A 273 3.19 -8.86 -20.55
CA PRO A 273 2.30 -8.24 -21.52
C PRO A 273 1.57 -7.04 -20.91
N GLN A 274 1.66 -5.85 -21.51
CA GLN A 274 0.90 -4.70 -21.02
C GLN A 274 -0.60 -4.88 -21.27
N GLY A 275 -1.43 -4.81 -20.23
CA GLY A 275 -2.89 -4.81 -20.34
C GLY A 275 -3.62 -5.61 -19.27
N GLU A 276 -4.87 -5.97 -19.55
CA GLU A 276 -5.76 -6.69 -18.61
C GLU A 276 -5.37 -8.16 -18.36
N ALA A 277 -4.37 -8.67 -19.09
CA ALA A 277 -3.83 -10.03 -18.93
C ALA A 277 -2.56 -10.09 -18.06
N PHE A 278 -2.13 -8.96 -17.48
CA PHE A 278 -1.02 -8.92 -16.52
C PHE A 278 -1.57 -9.03 -15.09
N ASP A 279 -1.34 -10.17 -14.47
CA ASP A 279 -1.51 -10.36 -13.03
C ASP A 279 -0.13 -10.40 -12.34
N PRO A 280 0.23 -9.37 -11.56
CA PRO A 280 1.48 -9.35 -10.79
C PRO A 280 1.60 -10.47 -9.75
N GLU A 281 0.50 -11.12 -9.34
CA GLU A 281 0.50 -12.21 -8.37
C GLU A 281 0.80 -13.59 -9.00
N GLU A 282 0.54 -13.76 -10.30
CA GLU A 282 0.81 -15.02 -11.02
C GLU A 282 2.18 -15.05 -11.74
N ASP A 283 2.77 -13.90 -12.02
CA ASP A 283 3.99 -13.81 -12.84
C ASP A 283 5.26 -14.26 -12.09
N GLU A 284 5.86 -15.37 -12.53
CA GLU A 284 7.09 -15.91 -11.93
C GLU A 284 8.26 -14.90 -12.03
N PRO A 285 8.89 -14.49 -10.91
CA PRO A 285 9.87 -13.41 -10.90
C PRO A 285 11.18 -13.81 -11.59
N VAL A 286 11.73 -12.92 -12.43
CA VAL A 286 13.05 -13.15 -13.05
C VAL A 286 14.16 -12.99 -12.01
N LEU A 287 14.79 -14.10 -11.64
CA LEU A 287 15.92 -14.12 -10.71
C LEU A 287 17.22 -13.63 -11.37
N GLU A 288 18.03 -12.91 -10.59
CA GLU A 288 19.32 -12.40 -11.01
C GLU A 288 20.35 -13.53 -11.17
N VAL A 289 21.04 -13.56 -12.32
CA VAL A 289 22.04 -14.59 -12.66
C VAL A 289 23.40 -14.31 -12.04
N ALA A 290 23.74 -13.03 -11.86
CA ALA A 290 24.96 -12.58 -11.19
C ALA A 290 24.85 -12.59 -9.64
N TRP A 291 23.75 -13.15 -9.11
CA TRP A 291 23.46 -13.21 -7.67
C TRP A 291 24.61 -13.71 -6.77
N PRO A 292 25.41 -14.73 -7.16
CA PRO A 292 26.53 -15.22 -6.32
C PRO A 292 27.64 -14.19 -6.06
N HIS A 293 27.73 -13.10 -6.84
CA HIS A 293 28.59 -11.94 -6.52
C HIS A 293 27.79 -10.82 -5.87
N ILE A 294 26.64 -10.47 -6.44
CA ILE A 294 25.77 -9.37 -5.99
C ILE A 294 25.37 -9.50 -4.52
N GLN A 295 24.97 -10.71 -4.09
CA GLN A 295 24.63 -11.00 -2.70
C GLN A 295 25.75 -10.58 -1.74
N VAL A 296 26.99 -10.99 -2.05
CA VAL A 296 28.14 -10.73 -1.17
C VAL A 296 28.53 -9.25 -1.18
N VAL A 297 28.33 -8.54 -2.29
CA VAL A 297 28.50 -7.06 -2.35
C VAL A 297 27.49 -6.35 -1.44
N TYR A 298 26.21 -6.76 -1.45
CA TYR A 298 25.21 -6.23 -0.54
C TYR A 298 25.52 -6.56 0.93
N GLU A 299 25.84 -7.81 1.25
CA GLU A 299 26.21 -8.22 2.62
C GLU A 299 27.43 -7.45 3.14
N PHE A 300 28.47 -7.30 2.31
CA PHE A 300 29.67 -6.53 2.62
C PHE A 300 29.36 -5.06 2.90
N PHE A 301 28.62 -4.40 2.01
CA PHE A 301 28.29 -2.98 2.18
C PHE A 301 27.36 -2.73 3.37
N LEU A 302 26.42 -3.65 3.62
CA LEU A 302 25.58 -3.59 4.80
C LEU A 302 26.39 -3.73 6.08
N ARG A 303 27.31 -4.70 6.18
CA ARG A 303 28.23 -4.82 7.34
C ARG A 303 29.15 -3.61 7.49
N PHE A 304 29.64 -3.05 6.38
CA PHE A 304 30.45 -1.83 6.37
C PHE A 304 29.69 -0.63 6.96
N ILE A 305 28.44 -0.39 6.53
CA ILE A 305 27.58 0.68 7.09
C ILE A 305 27.19 0.37 8.53
N GLU A 306 26.88 -0.88 8.89
CA GLU A 306 26.47 -1.25 10.24
C GLU A 306 27.61 -1.21 11.27
N SER A 307 28.88 -1.26 10.84
CA SER A 307 30.05 -1.22 11.72
C SER A 307 30.03 -0.05 12.71
N GLN A 308 30.58 -0.29 13.90
CA GLN A 308 30.78 0.71 14.94
C GLN A 308 31.89 1.70 14.58
N ASP A 309 32.83 1.29 13.71
CA ASP A 309 33.93 2.13 13.22
C ASP A 309 33.52 3.02 12.02
N PHE A 310 32.26 2.93 11.57
CA PHE A 310 31.74 3.69 10.43
C PHE A 310 31.49 5.16 10.79
N ASN A 311 32.23 6.07 10.15
CA ASN A 311 32.18 7.52 10.35
C ASN A 311 31.35 8.20 9.26
N THR A 312 30.14 8.63 9.62
CA THR A 312 29.20 9.34 8.74
C THR A 312 29.76 10.67 8.20
N ASN A 313 30.67 11.33 8.92
CA ASN A 313 31.25 12.60 8.47
C ASN A 313 32.21 12.46 7.29
N ILE A 314 32.84 11.30 7.14
CA ILE A 314 33.68 10.97 5.97
C ILE A 314 32.77 10.44 4.85
N ALA A 315 31.91 9.47 5.18
CA ALA A 315 31.05 8.80 4.20
C ALA A 315 30.09 9.73 3.44
N LYS A 316 29.63 10.84 4.05
CA LYS A 316 28.71 11.82 3.42
C LYS A 316 29.27 12.51 2.16
N ALA A 317 30.58 12.44 1.93
CA ALA A 317 31.20 12.96 0.71
C ALA A 317 31.06 12.00 -0.49
N PHE A 318 30.68 10.74 -0.25
CA PHE A 318 30.60 9.68 -1.25
C PHE A 318 29.19 9.08 -1.36
N ILE A 319 28.43 9.06 -0.25
CA ILE A 319 27.00 8.71 -0.21
C ILE A 319 26.21 10.02 -0.28
N ASP A 320 25.95 10.47 -1.51
CA ASP A 320 25.30 11.74 -1.84
C ASP A 320 23.88 11.54 -2.39
N HIS A 321 23.29 12.60 -2.96
CA HIS A 321 21.98 12.52 -3.60
C HIS A 321 21.97 11.63 -4.85
N SER A 322 23.05 11.60 -5.64
CA SER A 322 23.16 10.77 -6.85
C SER A 322 23.19 9.29 -6.48
N PHE A 323 23.97 8.92 -5.46
CA PHE A 323 24.02 7.57 -4.91
C PHE A 323 22.62 7.11 -4.44
N VAL A 324 21.88 7.97 -3.75
CA VAL A 324 20.51 7.65 -3.27
C VAL A 324 19.52 7.43 -4.43
N LEU A 325 19.61 8.22 -5.51
CA LEU A 325 18.73 8.04 -6.68
C LEU A 325 19.03 6.72 -7.39
N GLN A 326 20.30 6.43 -7.69
CA GLN A 326 20.70 5.17 -8.33
C GLN A 326 20.36 3.94 -7.46
N LEU A 327 20.42 4.07 -6.13
CA LEU A 327 19.96 3.03 -5.20
C LEU A 327 18.44 2.84 -5.23
N LEU A 328 17.66 3.91 -5.42
CA LEU A 328 16.21 3.85 -5.53
C LEU A 328 15.74 3.25 -6.86
N GLU A 329 16.44 3.50 -7.97
CA GLU A 329 16.14 2.89 -9.28
C GLU A 329 16.20 1.35 -9.22
N LEU A 330 17.09 0.78 -8.41
CA LEU A 330 17.20 -0.68 -8.23
C LEU A 330 16.00 -1.32 -7.50
N PHE A 331 15.13 -0.56 -6.83
CA PHE A 331 13.93 -1.12 -6.20
C PHE A 331 12.90 -1.65 -7.22
N ASP A 332 13.02 -1.32 -8.52
CA ASP A 332 12.21 -1.97 -9.57
C ASP A 332 12.77 -3.35 -10.00
N SER A 333 13.84 -3.87 -9.37
CA SER A 333 14.32 -5.23 -9.63
C SER A 333 13.22 -6.27 -9.40
N GLU A 334 13.04 -7.20 -10.34
CA GLU A 334 12.07 -8.30 -10.22
C GLU A 334 12.48 -9.31 -9.14
N ASP A 335 13.78 -9.38 -8.79
CA ASP A 335 14.29 -10.32 -7.79
C ASP A 335 13.98 -9.84 -6.35
N PRO A 336 13.10 -10.53 -5.60
CA PRO A 336 12.74 -10.12 -4.24
C PRO A 336 13.92 -10.17 -3.27
N ARG A 337 14.97 -10.95 -3.57
CA ARG A 337 16.17 -11.03 -2.73
C ARG A 337 16.97 -9.73 -2.81
N GLU A 338 17.05 -9.14 -3.99
CA GLU A 338 17.71 -7.85 -4.20
C GLU A 338 16.94 -6.73 -3.48
N ARG A 339 15.60 -6.73 -3.60
CA ARG A 339 14.74 -5.73 -2.93
C ARG A 339 14.83 -5.78 -1.41
N ASP A 340 14.97 -6.94 -0.77
CA ASP A 340 15.14 -7.04 0.70
C ASP A 340 16.49 -6.47 1.19
N PHE A 341 17.58 -6.68 0.43
CA PHE A 341 18.86 -6.03 0.71
C PHE A 341 18.84 -4.52 0.46
N LEU A 342 18.20 -4.06 -0.63
CA LEU A 342 17.98 -2.65 -0.92
C LEU A 342 17.19 -1.96 0.19
N LYS A 343 16.08 -2.57 0.64
CA LYS A 343 15.25 -2.14 1.76
C LYS A 343 16.09 -1.88 3.01
N THR A 344 16.86 -2.89 3.41
CA THR A 344 17.70 -2.83 4.61
C THR A 344 18.80 -1.78 4.46
N THR A 345 19.44 -1.70 3.29
CA THR A 345 20.51 -0.74 3.00
C THR A 345 20.01 0.70 3.05
N LEU A 346 18.90 1.01 2.37
CA LEU A 346 18.29 2.34 2.35
C LEU A 346 17.81 2.76 3.74
N HIS A 347 17.21 1.83 4.52
CA HIS A 347 16.83 2.11 5.90
C HIS A 347 18.06 2.45 6.79
N ARG A 348 19.16 1.71 6.67
CA ARG A 348 20.41 2.04 7.40
C ARG A 348 20.98 3.40 7.00
N ILE A 349 20.95 3.74 5.71
CA ILE A 349 21.37 5.06 5.21
C ILE A 349 20.47 6.16 5.79
N TYR A 350 19.15 6.03 5.72
CA TYR A 350 18.21 6.99 6.31
C TYR A 350 18.42 7.17 7.83
N GLY A 351 18.69 6.07 8.54
CA GLY A 351 18.99 6.08 9.97
C GLY A 351 20.25 6.90 10.30
N LYS A 352 21.38 6.59 9.64
CA LYS A 352 22.70 7.19 9.93
C LYS A 352 22.91 8.59 9.32
N PHE A 353 22.33 8.91 8.17
CA PHE A 353 22.58 10.17 7.45
C PHE A 353 21.41 11.16 7.60
N LEU A 354 21.44 11.94 8.70
CA LEU A 354 20.41 12.93 9.03
C LEU A 354 20.16 13.95 7.90
N ASN A 355 21.22 14.33 7.18
CA ASN A 355 21.18 15.28 6.06
C ASN A 355 20.47 14.72 4.81
N LEU A 356 20.43 13.40 4.63
CA LEU A 356 19.78 12.76 3.47
C LEU A 356 18.28 12.49 3.70
N ARG A 357 17.78 12.57 4.94
CA ARG A 357 16.40 12.16 5.29
C ARG A 357 15.32 12.90 4.49
N SER A 358 15.45 14.21 4.33
CA SER A 358 14.49 15.02 3.55
C SER A 358 14.52 14.66 2.06
N PHE A 359 15.71 14.40 1.51
CA PHE A 359 15.91 14.01 0.12
C PHE A 359 15.38 12.60 -0.15
N ILE A 360 15.65 11.63 0.72
CA ILE A 360 15.14 10.25 0.63
C ILE A 360 13.61 10.26 0.62
N ARG A 361 12.96 10.91 1.61
CA ARG A 361 11.49 10.99 1.65
C ARG A 361 10.90 11.63 0.39
N ARG A 362 11.49 12.72 -0.11
CA ARG A 362 11.04 13.36 -1.35
C ARG A 362 11.20 12.45 -2.57
N SER A 363 12.30 11.70 -2.64
CA SER A 363 12.58 10.81 -3.77
C SER A 363 11.62 9.60 -3.78
N ILE A 364 11.32 9.02 -2.61
CA ILE A 364 10.29 7.97 -2.48
C ILE A 364 8.91 8.52 -2.85
N ASN A 365 8.55 9.74 -2.43
CA ASN A 365 7.29 10.36 -2.85
C ASN A 365 7.19 10.51 -4.38
N ASN A 366 8.28 10.88 -5.06
CA ASN A 366 8.30 10.98 -6.52
C ASN A 366 8.07 9.61 -7.18
N VAL A 367 8.70 8.54 -6.67
CA VAL A 367 8.45 7.16 -7.12
C VAL A 367 6.97 6.79 -6.93
N PHE A 368 6.38 7.11 -5.78
CA PHE A 368 4.96 6.85 -5.52
C PHE A 368 4.02 7.69 -6.41
N PHE A 369 4.37 8.93 -6.76
CA PHE A 369 3.59 9.71 -7.73
C PHE A 369 3.67 9.10 -9.14
N GLN A 370 4.87 8.76 -9.62
CA GLN A 370 5.05 8.14 -10.94
C GLN A 370 4.37 6.76 -11.03
N PHE A 371 4.47 5.95 -9.97
CA PHE A 371 3.72 4.70 -9.84
C PHE A 371 2.22 4.94 -9.89
N ALA A 372 1.68 5.78 -9.01
CA ALA A 372 0.23 5.91 -8.85
C ALA A 372 -0.46 6.70 -9.97
N TYR A 373 0.21 7.60 -10.69
CA TYR A 373 -0.43 8.50 -11.66
C TYR A 373 0.05 8.36 -13.11
N GLU A 374 1.18 7.71 -13.38
CA GLU A 374 1.75 7.62 -14.73
C GLU A 374 1.87 6.19 -15.25
N THR A 375 2.40 5.27 -14.43
CA THR A 375 2.87 3.95 -14.90
C THR A 375 2.06 2.76 -14.38
N GLU A 376 1.46 2.86 -13.20
CA GLU A 376 0.87 1.75 -12.42
C GLU A 376 1.80 0.51 -12.27
N ARG A 377 3.11 0.66 -12.50
CA ARG A 377 4.10 -0.43 -12.37
C ARG A 377 5.36 0.04 -11.66
N PHE A 378 5.62 -0.56 -10.50
CA PHE A 378 6.89 -0.52 -9.80
C PHE A 378 6.96 -1.72 -8.84
N ASN A 379 8.02 -2.52 -8.89
CA ASN A 379 8.08 -3.78 -8.13
C ASN A 379 8.29 -3.56 -6.62
N GLY A 380 9.05 -2.53 -6.22
CA GLY A 380 9.48 -2.31 -4.84
C GLY A 380 8.56 -1.47 -3.95
N ILE A 381 7.27 -1.33 -4.28
CA ILE A 381 6.35 -0.47 -3.49
C ILE A 381 6.19 -0.97 -2.06
N ALA A 382 6.07 -2.29 -1.86
CA ALA A 382 5.92 -2.90 -0.54
C ALA A 382 7.15 -2.64 0.34
N GLU A 383 8.34 -2.85 -0.20
CA GLU A 383 9.61 -2.65 0.51
C GLU A 383 9.85 -1.18 0.86
N LEU A 384 9.48 -0.23 -0.02
CA LEU A 384 9.53 1.20 0.29
C LEU A 384 8.54 1.59 1.40
N LEU A 385 7.34 0.98 1.41
CA LEU A 385 6.36 1.18 2.48
C LEU A 385 6.82 0.59 3.82
N GLU A 386 7.51 -0.55 3.86
CA GLU A 386 8.11 -1.08 5.11
C GLU A 386 9.11 -0.10 5.74
N ILE A 387 9.97 0.53 4.92
CA ILE A 387 10.89 1.57 5.39
C ILE A 387 10.08 2.76 5.94
N LEU A 388 9.06 3.20 5.20
CA LEU A 388 8.23 4.33 5.60
C LEU A 388 7.45 4.07 6.89
N GLY A 389 6.90 2.88 7.11
CA GLY A 389 6.24 2.51 8.37
C GLY A 389 7.18 2.66 9.57
N SER A 390 8.43 2.18 9.44
CA SER A 390 9.46 2.38 10.47
C SER A 390 9.83 3.86 10.66
N ILE A 391 9.81 4.67 9.59
CA ILE A 391 10.04 6.12 9.64
C ILE A 391 8.89 6.87 10.34
N ILE A 392 7.64 6.50 10.04
CA ILE A 392 6.42 7.11 10.61
C ILE A 392 6.35 6.84 12.11
N ASN A 393 6.65 5.61 12.54
CA ASN A 393 6.74 5.29 13.97
C ASN A 393 7.79 6.15 14.69
N GLY A 394 8.88 6.49 13.99
CA GLY A 394 9.93 7.40 14.47
C GLY A 394 9.62 8.90 14.40
N PHE A 395 8.42 9.32 14.00
CA PHE A 395 8.05 10.75 13.98
C PHE A 395 7.92 11.34 15.38
N ALA A 396 8.42 12.56 15.54
CA ALA A 396 8.23 13.36 16.75
C ALA A 396 6.83 13.97 16.79
N LEU A 397 6.28 14.09 17.99
CA LEU A 397 5.01 14.80 18.24
C LEU A 397 5.29 16.25 18.69
N PRO A 398 4.45 17.23 18.30
CA PRO A 398 3.32 17.09 17.37
C PRO A 398 3.78 16.80 15.94
N LEU A 399 2.94 16.09 15.17
CA LEU A 399 3.24 15.77 13.77
C LEU A 399 3.41 17.05 12.95
N LYS A 400 4.42 17.04 12.07
CA LYS A 400 4.67 18.14 11.14
C LYS A 400 3.66 18.13 10.00
N GLU A 401 3.36 19.32 9.49
CA GLU A 401 2.48 19.51 8.33
C GLU A 401 2.96 18.74 7.08
N GLU A 402 4.28 18.66 6.85
CA GLU A 402 4.86 17.84 5.77
C GLU A 402 4.50 16.34 5.88
N HIS A 403 4.12 15.84 7.06
CA HIS A 403 3.72 14.44 7.27
C HIS A 403 2.21 14.25 7.09
N LYS A 404 1.39 15.24 7.48
CA LYS A 404 -0.06 15.26 7.20
C LYS A 404 -0.34 15.37 5.70
N ILE A 405 0.42 16.21 4.98
CA ILE A 405 0.39 16.29 3.52
C ILE A 405 0.83 14.96 2.87
N PHE A 406 1.84 14.29 3.41
CA PHE A 406 2.29 12.99 2.89
C PHE A 406 1.22 11.89 3.03
N LEU A 407 0.56 11.81 4.18
CA LEU A 407 -0.59 10.91 4.40
C LEU A 407 -1.69 11.15 3.36
N THR A 408 -2.20 12.39 3.28
CA THR A 408 -3.37 12.74 2.46
C THR A 408 -3.10 12.77 0.95
N ARG A 409 -1.89 13.14 0.51
CA ARG A 409 -1.55 13.29 -0.92
C ARG A 409 -0.80 12.11 -1.52
N VAL A 410 -0.23 11.23 -0.70
CA VAL A 410 0.58 10.09 -1.18
C VAL A 410 0.02 8.77 -0.68
N LEU A 411 -0.09 8.54 0.64
CA LEU A 411 -0.52 7.24 1.16
C LEU A 411 -1.98 6.92 0.83
N ILE A 412 -2.93 7.82 1.12
CA ILE A 412 -4.35 7.55 0.82
C ILE A 412 -4.58 7.29 -0.69
N PRO A 413 -4.03 8.07 -1.64
CA PRO A 413 -4.16 7.77 -3.07
C PRO A 413 -3.51 6.47 -3.55
N LEU A 414 -2.57 5.84 -2.83
CA LEU A 414 -1.99 4.55 -3.23
C LEU A 414 -3.03 3.41 -3.23
N HIS A 415 -4.13 3.53 -2.48
CA HIS A 415 -5.22 2.55 -2.47
C HIS A 415 -5.98 2.47 -3.82
N LYS A 416 -5.85 3.47 -4.71
CA LYS A 416 -6.58 3.48 -5.99
C LYS A 416 -6.03 2.45 -6.99
N VAL A 417 -4.72 2.19 -6.99
CA VAL A 417 -4.02 1.42 -8.04
C VAL A 417 -4.49 -0.04 -8.06
N LYS A 418 -4.50 -0.67 -9.23
CA LYS A 418 -5.07 -2.02 -9.42
C LYS A 418 -4.33 -3.10 -8.61
N SER A 419 -3.01 -3.09 -8.64
CA SER A 419 -2.10 -4.07 -8.01
C SER A 419 -1.94 -3.89 -6.48
N LEU A 420 -2.99 -3.43 -5.80
CA LEU A 420 -2.96 -3.13 -4.36
C LEU A 420 -2.61 -4.36 -3.50
N SER A 421 -2.96 -5.57 -3.95
CA SER A 421 -2.66 -6.84 -3.26
C SER A 421 -1.18 -7.02 -2.94
N MET A 422 -0.29 -6.52 -3.81
CA MET A 422 1.16 -6.65 -3.67
C MET A 422 1.76 -5.87 -2.48
N TYR A 423 1.08 -4.84 -1.97
CA TYR A 423 1.65 -3.92 -0.96
C TYR A 423 0.66 -3.42 0.11
N HIS A 424 -0.59 -3.89 0.09
CA HIS A 424 -1.63 -3.46 1.03
C HIS A 424 -1.28 -3.65 2.52
N PRO A 425 -0.74 -4.79 2.99
CA PRO A 425 -0.42 -4.94 4.41
C PRO A 425 0.58 -3.89 4.92
N GLN A 426 1.54 -3.51 4.08
CA GLN A 426 2.52 -2.47 4.36
C GLN A 426 1.89 -1.06 4.34
N LEU A 427 0.93 -0.82 3.44
CA LEU A 427 0.21 0.45 3.34
C LEU A 427 -0.73 0.66 4.53
N ALA A 428 -1.58 -0.33 4.84
CA ALA A 428 -2.48 -0.31 5.99
C ALA A 428 -1.70 -0.11 7.30
N TYR A 429 -0.54 -0.79 7.47
CA TYR A 429 0.36 -0.53 8.60
C TYR A 429 0.83 0.93 8.66
N CYS A 430 1.17 1.56 7.53
CA CYS A 430 1.51 2.98 7.51
C CYS A 430 0.33 3.90 7.90
N ILE A 431 -0.89 3.56 7.49
CA ILE A 431 -2.11 4.33 7.82
C ILE A 431 -2.43 4.22 9.31
N VAL A 432 -2.52 3.01 9.87
CA VAL A 432 -2.75 2.76 11.30
C VAL A 432 -1.66 3.42 12.14
N GLN A 433 -0.39 3.31 11.73
CA GLN A 433 0.73 3.93 12.45
C GLN A 433 0.67 5.46 12.44
N PHE A 434 -0.01 6.10 11.47
CA PHE A 434 -0.29 7.54 11.50
C PHE A 434 -1.40 7.89 12.51
N LEU A 435 -2.47 7.11 12.57
CA LEU A 435 -3.58 7.31 13.51
C LEU A 435 -3.12 7.15 14.97
N GLU A 436 -2.28 6.14 15.26
CA GLU A 436 -1.64 5.97 16.58
C GLU A 436 -0.81 7.19 17.03
N LYS A 437 -0.32 8.03 16.10
CA LYS A 437 0.44 9.25 16.42
C LYS A 437 -0.43 10.48 16.59
N ASP A 438 -1.57 10.54 15.90
CA ASP A 438 -2.48 11.69 15.89
C ASP A 438 -3.88 11.27 15.43
N ALA A 439 -4.73 10.89 16.38
CA ALA A 439 -6.09 10.40 16.12
C ALA A 439 -6.98 11.44 15.40
N SER A 440 -6.65 12.73 15.43
CA SER A 440 -7.38 13.78 14.69
C SER A 440 -7.32 13.63 13.17
N LEU A 441 -6.47 12.74 12.66
CA LEU A 441 -6.36 12.40 11.24
C LEU A 441 -7.37 11.32 10.80
N THR A 442 -8.13 10.73 11.72
CA THR A 442 -9.06 9.62 11.45
C THR A 442 -10.13 10.02 10.42
N GLU A 443 -10.72 11.20 10.56
CA GLU A 443 -11.78 11.69 9.67
C GLU A 443 -11.30 11.78 8.21
N GLU A 444 -10.16 12.43 7.98
CA GLU A 444 -9.51 12.53 6.67
C GLU A 444 -9.14 11.16 6.07
N VAL A 445 -8.66 10.22 6.90
CA VAL A 445 -8.30 8.87 6.47
C VAL A 445 -9.53 8.08 6.05
N VAL A 446 -10.57 8.01 6.89
CA VAL A 446 -11.78 7.23 6.62
C VAL A 446 -12.55 7.79 5.42
N LEU A 447 -12.75 9.10 5.35
CA LEU A 447 -13.38 9.74 4.19
C LEU A 447 -12.52 9.57 2.91
N GLY A 448 -11.20 9.57 3.04
CA GLY A 448 -10.24 9.26 1.98
C GLY A 448 -10.37 7.84 1.44
N LEU A 449 -10.50 6.83 2.31
CA LEU A 449 -10.73 5.43 1.92
C LEU A 449 -12.12 5.26 1.28
N LEU A 450 -13.18 5.82 1.88
CA LEU A 450 -14.54 5.77 1.33
C LEU A 450 -14.63 6.40 -0.07
N ARG A 451 -13.86 7.46 -0.33
CA ARG A 451 -13.74 8.07 -1.67
C ARG A 451 -13.15 7.13 -2.72
N TYR A 452 -12.21 6.26 -2.34
CA TYR A 452 -11.55 5.30 -3.23
C TYR A 452 -12.13 3.88 -3.15
N TRP A 453 -13.28 3.70 -2.48
CA TRP A 453 -13.88 2.39 -2.26
C TRP A 453 -14.06 1.60 -3.57
N PRO A 454 -13.54 0.36 -3.68
CA PRO A 454 -13.63 -0.44 -4.90
C PRO A 454 -15.07 -0.77 -5.27
N LYS A 455 -15.44 -0.60 -6.54
CA LYS A 455 -16.80 -0.88 -7.06
C LYS A 455 -16.86 -2.04 -8.06
N THR A 456 -15.71 -2.49 -8.56
CA THR A 456 -15.59 -3.49 -9.64
C THR A 456 -14.55 -4.58 -9.33
N ASN A 457 -13.94 -4.56 -8.14
CA ASN A 457 -12.95 -5.53 -7.70
C ASN A 457 -13.25 -5.93 -6.25
N SER A 458 -13.85 -7.11 -6.08
CA SER A 458 -14.28 -7.63 -4.77
C SER A 458 -13.10 -8.01 -3.87
N THR A 459 -11.98 -8.47 -4.44
CA THR A 459 -10.75 -8.74 -3.69
C THR A 459 -10.24 -7.46 -3.01
N LYS A 460 -10.16 -6.35 -3.75
CA LYS A 460 -9.82 -5.04 -3.17
C LYS A 460 -10.86 -4.56 -2.16
N GLU A 461 -12.15 -4.81 -2.37
CA GLU A 461 -13.18 -4.45 -1.38
C GLU A 461 -12.99 -5.22 -0.05
N VAL A 462 -12.68 -6.52 -0.12
CA VAL A 462 -12.31 -7.32 1.07
C VAL A 462 -11.06 -6.77 1.76
N MET A 463 -10.09 -6.25 0.99
CA MET A 463 -8.90 -5.62 1.56
C MET A 463 -9.20 -4.30 2.28
N PHE A 464 -10.00 -3.41 1.68
CA PHE A 464 -10.48 -2.19 2.34
C PHE A 464 -11.27 -2.51 3.63
N LEU A 465 -12.07 -3.58 3.64
CA LEU A 465 -12.74 -4.06 4.85
C LEU A 465 -11.75 -4.59 5.91
N ASN A 466 -10.60 -5.14 5.53
CA ASN A 466 -9.54 -5.48 6.51
C ASN A 466 -8.95 -4.21 7.13
N GLU A 467 -8.54 -3.25 6.29
CA GLU A 467 -7.93 -2.01 6.76
C GLU A 467 -8.89 -1.18 7.63
N VAL A 468 -10.19 -1.17 7.33
CA VAL A 468 -11.20 -0.51 8.16
C VAL A 468 -11.34 -1.19 9.54
N GLU A 469 -11.16 -2.51 9.66
CA GLU A 469 -11.14 -3.17 10.97
C GLU A 469 -9.87 -2.80 11.75
N ASP A 470 -8.70 -2.82 11.11
CA ASP A 470 -7.43 -2.40 11.72
C ASP A 470 -7.49 -0.93 12.20
N ILE A 471 -8.19 -0.06 11.45
CA ILE A 471 -8.46 1.33 11.83
C ILE A 471 -9.43 1.41 13.01
N PHE A 472 -10.47 0.57 13.08
CA PHE A 472 -11.39 0.54 14.24
C PHE A 472 -10.65 0.18 15.54
N GLU A 473 -9.65 -0.70 15.53
CA GLU A 473 -8.91 -1.07 16.75
C GLU A 473 -8.16 0.11 17.41
N VAL A 474 -7.87 1.17 16.65
CA VAL A 474 -7.14 2.37 17.13
C VAL A 474 -7.98 3.66 17.12
N MET A 475 -9.27 3.57 16.78
CA MET A 475 -10.14 4.74 16.59
C MET A 475 -10.72 5.24 17.92
N ASP A 476 -10.52 6.52 18.24
CA ASP A 476 -11.18 7.15 19.39
C ASP A 476 -12.71 7.28 19.17
N PRO A 477 -13.57 7.03 20.18
CA PRO A 477 -15.04 7.15 20.02
C PRO A 477 -15.52 8.53 19.58
N ALA A 478 -14.80 9.60 19.94
CA ALA A 478 -15.11 10.97 19.53
C ALA A 478 -14.81 11.23 18.03
N GLU A 479 -13.87 10.49 17.44
CA GLU A 479 -13.56 10.55 16.01
C GLU A 479 -14.49 9.63 15.22
N PHE A 480 -14.82 8.45 15.76
CA PHE A 480 -15.86 7.55 15.24
C PHE A 480 -17.18 8.28 15.00
N ALA A 481 -17.62 9.10 15.99
CA ALA A 481 -18.88 9.82 15.92
C ALA A 481 -19.01 10.77 14.71
N LYS A 482 -17.90 11.24 14.13
CA LYS A 482 -17.87 12.10 12.93
C LYS A 482 -18.00 11.31 11.63
N VAL A 483 -17.49 10.09 11.60
CA VAL A 483 -17.40 9.26 10.37
C VAL A 483 -18.45 8.15 10.29
N GLN A 484 -19.18 7.89 11.38
CA GLN A 484 -20.12 6.76 11.48
C GLN A 484 -21.18 6.75 10.37
N GLU A 485 -21.83 7.87 10.06
CA GLU A 485 -22.86 7.90 9.01
C GLU A 485 -22.32 7.48 7.64
N PRO A 486 -21.32 8.15 7.02
CA PRO A 486 -20.82 7.76 5.71
C PRO A 486 -20.17 6.37 5.71
N LEU A 487 -19.56 5.95 6.83
CA LEU A 487 -18.94 4.63 6.96
C LEU A 487 -19.99 3.52 7.00
N PHE A 488 -21.02 3.62 7.85
CA PHE A 488 -22.08 2.61 7.92
C PHE A 488 -22.97 2.61 6.67
N HIS A 489 -23.17 3.75 6.00
CA HIS A 489 -23.77 3.77 4.66
C HIS A 489 -22.97 2.98 3.61
N GLN A 490 -21.65 2.78 3.80
CA GLN A 490 -20.85 1.92 2.94
C GLN A 490 -20.85 0.46 3.41
N LEU A 491 -20.72 0.21 4.72
CA LEU A 491 -20.81 -1.14 5.29
C LEU A 491 -22.18 -1.79 5.00
N ALA A 492 -23.27 -1.02 5.03
CA ALA A 492 -24.60 -1.46 4.61
C ALA A 492 -24.61 -2.06 3.19
N LYS A 493 -23.88 -1.46 2.24
CA LYS A 493 -23.73 -1.96 0.86
C LYS A 493 -22.84 -3.19 0.80
N SER A 494 -21.75 -3.24 1.58
CA SER A 494 -20.89 -4.42 1.65
C SER A 494 -21.62 -5.63 2.24
N VAL A 495 -22.48 -5.43 3.26
CA VAL A 495 -23.36 -6.46 3.82
C VAL A 495 -24.44 -6.90 2.83
N ALA A 496 -25.02 -5.97 2.06
CA ALA A 496 -25.95 -6.28 0.97
C ALA A 496 -25.28 -6.87 -0.29
N SER A 497 -23.94 -7.04 -0.31
CA SER A 497 -23.23 -7.50 -1.49
C SER A 497 -23.58 -8.94 -1.83
N PRO A 498 -23.96 -9.25 -3.10
CA PRO A 498 -24.19 -10.63 -3.52
C PRO A 498 -22.90 -11.47 -3.54
N HIS A 499 -21.72 -10.82 -3.49
CA HIS A 499 -20.42 -11.47 -3.47
C HIS A 499 -20.08 -11.95 -2.06
N PHE A 500 -20.16 -13.26 -1.83
CA PHE A 500 -20.14 -13.80 -0.47
C PHE A 500 -18.93 -13.38 0.37
N GLN A 501 -17.72 -13.32 -0.20
CA GLN A 501 -16.53 -12.91 0.57
C GLN A 501 -16.59 -11.47 1.08
N VAL A 502 -17.32 -10.58 0.39
CA VAL A 502 -17.49 -9.18 0.82
C VAL A 502 -18.50 -9.11 1.96
N ALA A 503 -19.67 -9.72 1.79
CA ALA A 503 -20.71 -9.74 2.81
C ALA A 503 -20.28 -10.50 4.08
N GLU A 504 -19.64 -11.66 3.93
CA GLU A 504 -19.04 -12.42 5.04
C GLU A 504 -17.99 -11.57 5.77
N ARG A 505 -17.09 -10.89 5.04
CA ARG A 505 -16.04 -10.06 5.65
C ARG A 505 -16.60 -8.87 6.42
N ALA A 506 -17.60 -8.18 5.87
CA ALA A 506 -18.26 -7.04 6.51
C ALA A 506 -19.06 -7.48 7.75
N LEU A 507 -19.81 -8.58 7.66
CA LEU A 507 -20.53 -9.15 8.81
C LEU A 507 -19.59 -9.67 9.90
N TYR A 508 -18.33 -9.99 9.58
CA TYR A 508 -17.36 -10.46 10.56
C TYR A 508 -17.00 -9.40 11.61
N PHE A 509 -17.19 -8.10 11.33
CA PHE A 509 -16.98 -7.02 12.30
C PHE A 509 -17.82 -7.20 13.58
N TRP A 510 -19.00 -7.82 13.50
CA TRP A 510 -19.85 -8.11 14.68
C TRP A 510 -19.25 -9.18 15.63
N ASN A 511 -18.12 -9.78 15.29
CA ASN A 511 -17.34 -10.63 16.19
C ASN A 511 -16.29 -9.85 17.02
N ASN A 512 -16.05 -8.58 16.68
CA ASN A 512 -15.08 -7.72 17.36
C ASN A 512 -15.78 -6.94 18.49
N GLU A 513 -15.40 -7.22 19.75
CA GLU A 513 -16.03 -6.61 20.93
C GLU A 513 -15.91 -5.07 20.93
N TYR A 514 -14.80 -4.52 20.42
CA TYR A 514 -14.59 -3.07 20.39
C TYR A 514 -15.53 -2.38 19.39
N PHE A 515 -15.65 -2.94 18.18
CA PHE A 515 -16.62 -2.50 17.18
C PHE A 515 -18.06 -2.56 17.71
N CYS A 516 -18.44 -3.68 18.35
CA CYS A 516 -19.77 -3.83 18.94
C CYS A 516 -20.08 -2.80 20.04
N ASN A 517 -19.09 -2.37 20.83
CA ASN A 517 -19.26 -1.30 21.81
C ASN A 517 -19.49 0.06 21.12
N LEU A 518 -18.68 0.43 20.12
CA LEU A 518 -18.88 1.65 19.33
C LEU A 518 -20.27 1.70 18.66
N VAL A 519 -20.73 0.56 18.14
CA VAL A 519 -22.07 0.41 17.57
C VAL A 519 -23.16 0.56 18.62
N SER A 520 -22.98 -0.01 19.81
CA SER A 520 -23.94 0.07 20.91
C SER A 520 -24.10 1.51 21.42
N ASP A 521 -23.00 2.24 21.58
CA ASP A 521 -22.99 3.62 22.07
C ASP A 521 -23.64 4.61 21.07
N ASN A 522 -23.74 4.23 19.78
CA ASN A 522 -24.30 5.06 18.71
C ASN A 522 -25.46 4.38 17.95
N VAL A 523 -26.16 3.44 18.61
CA VAL A 523 -27.18 2.58 17.97
C VAL A 523 -28.32 3.38 17.32
N GLU A 524 -28.65 4.55 17.85
CA GLU A 524 -29.72 5.44 17.36
C GLU A 524 -29.49 5.92 15.92
N ILE A 525 -28.24 6.06 15.51
CA ILE A 525 -27.85 6.46 14.15
C ILE A 525 -27.58 5.22 13.29
N ILE A 526 -26.89 4.23 13.85
CA ILE A 526 -26.38 3.07 13.10
C ILE A 526 -27.47 2.07 12.72
N LEU A 527 -28.42 1.78 13.62
CA LEU A 527 -29.44 0.76 13.38
C LEU A 527 -30.36 1.13 12.18
N PRO A 528 -30.92 2.35 12.06
CA PRO A 528 -31.71 2.73 10.88
C PRO A 528 -30.97 2.51 9.54
N ILE A 529 -29.66 2.79 9.49
CA ILE A 529 -28.82 2.61 8.29
C ILE A 529 -28.63 1.12 7.97
N MET A 530 -28.37 0.30 8.99
CA MET A 530 -28.07 -1.12 8.85
C MET A 530 -29.31 -2.02 8.78
N PHE A 531 -30.50 -1.54 9.15
CA PHE A 531 -31.70 -2.35 9.26
C PHE A 531 -32.11 -2.99 7.92
N ALA A 532 -32.25 -2.19 6.86
CA ALA A 532 -32.69 -2.66 5.55
C ALA A 532 -31.84 -3.81 4.98
N PRO A 533 -30.50 -3.70 4.83
CA PRO A 533 -29.69 -4.77 4.24
C PRO A 533 -29.65 -6.04 5.10
N LEU A 534 -29.68 -5.92 6.43
CA LEU A 534 -29.77 -7.07 7.33
C LEU A 534 -31.14 -7.76 7.21
N TYR A 535 -32.22 -6.99 7.28
CA TYR A 535 -33.57 -7.53 7.20
C TYR A 535 -33.86 -8.19 5.84
N GLU A 536 -33.43 -7.60 4.73
CA GLU A 536 -33.55 -8.19 3.38
C GLU A 536 -32.77 -9.52 3.29
N ASN A 537 -31.49 -9.54 3.67
CA ASN A 537 -30.70 -10.77 3.67
C ASN A 537 -31.27 -11.86 4.60
N SER A 538 -31.93 -11.48 5.70
CA SER A 538 -32.56 -12.44 6.62
C SER A 538 -33.75 -13.20 6.00
N LYS A 539 -34.50 -12.56 5.08
CA LYS A 539 -35.61 -13.20 4.36
C LYS A 539 -35.13 -14.31 3.43
N GLY A 540 -33.91 -14.19 2.92
CA GLY A 540 -33.24 -15.26 2.17
C GLY A 540 -31.94 -14.79 1.53
N HIS A 541 -30.86 -15.50 1.84
CA HIS A 541 -29.58 -15.34 1.17
C HIS A 541 -29.10 -16.70 0.64
N TRP A 542 -28.51 -16.74 -0.56
CA TRP A 542 -28.13 -17.99 -1.24
C TRP A 542 -27.05 -18.77 -0.47
N ASN A 543 -26.15 -18.05 0.20
CA ASN A 543 -25.16 -18.61 1.12
C ASN A 543 -25.72 -18.64 2.55
N ARG A 544 -25.82 -19.85 3.12
CA ARG A 544 -26.32 -20.13 4.47
C ARG A 544 -25.45 -19.57 5.60
N THR A 545 -24.13 -19.42 5.40
CA THR A 545 -23.23 -18.86 6.41
C THR A 545 -23.55 -17.39 6.65
N ILE A 546 -23.68 -16.61 5.56
CA ILE A 546 -24.09 -15.19 5.60
C ILE A 546 -25.47 -15.05 6.24
N HIS A 547 -26.42 -15.91 5.87
CA HIS A 547 -27.76 -15.94 6.49
C HIS A 547 -27.66 -16.07 8.02
N GLY A 548 -26.86 -17.00 8.54
CA GLY A 548 -26.60 -17.17 9.97
C GLY A 548 -25.90 -15.97 10.64
N MET A 549 -24.93 -15.36 9.96
CA MET A 549 -24.22 -14.16 10.47
C MET A 549 -25.16 -12.94 10.54
N VAL A 550 -26.05 -12.76 9.56
CA VAL A 550 -27.08 -11.72 9.54
C VAL A 550 -28.03 -11.87 10.73
N TYR A 551 -28.50 -13.10 11.03
CA TYR A 551 -29.31 -13.33 12.23
C TYR A 551 -28.57 -12.98 13.53
N ASN A 552 -27.26 -13.25 13.62
CA ASN A 552 -26.47 -12.87 14.79
C ASN A 552 -26.40 -11.35 14.94
N ALA A 553 -26.09 -10.62 13.85
CA ALA A 553 -26.04 -9.15 13.85
C ALA A 553 -27.41 -8.52 14.19
N MET A 554 -28.51 -9.02 13.59
CA MET A 554 -29.86 -8.56 13.91
C MET A 554 -30.23 -8.82 15.37
N LYS A 555 -29.91 -10.00 15.90
CA LYS A 555 -30.16 -10.33 17.31
C LYS A 555 -29.41 -9.38 18.24
N LEU A 556 -28.16 -9.05 17.94
CA LEU A 556 -27.36 -8.10 18.71
C LEU A 556 -28.01 -6.70 18.73
N PHE A 557 -28.50 -6.21 17.58
CA PHE A 557 -29.26 -4.95 17.54
C PHE A 557 -30.57 -5.01 18.35
N MET A 558 -31.32 -6.11 18.27
CA MET A 558 -32.52 -6.33 19.10
C MET A 558 -32.20 -6.37 20.61
N GLU A 559 -31.04 -6.90 21.00
CA GLU A 559 -30.61 -6.95 22.41
C GLU A 559 -30.16 -5.57 22.93
N ILE A 560 -29.62 -4.71 22.08
CA ILE A 560 -29.20 -3.33 22.45
C ILE A 560 -30.42 -2.40 22.61
N ASN A 561 -31.29 -2.31 21.60
CA ASN A 561 -32.46 -1.43 21.63
C ASN A 561 -33.68 -2.07 20.92
N PRO A 562 -34.51 -2.84 21.65
CA PRO A 562 -35.68 -3.50 21.09
C PRO A 562 -36.69 -2.54 20.47
N GLN A 563 -36.93 -1.38 21.11
CA GLN A 563 -37.92 -0.41 20.67
C GLN A 563 -37.52 0.20 19.32
N LEU A 564 -36.28 0.68 19.20
CA LEU A 564 -35.77 1.23 17.95
C LEU A 564 -35.76 0.19 16.82
N PHE A 565 -35.51 -1.09 17.14
CA PHE A 565 -35.58 -2.17 16.16
C PHE A 565 -37.00 -2.38 15.63
N ASP A 566 -38.01 -2.39 16.51
CA ASP A 566 -39.42 -2.48 16.12
C ASP A 566 -39.88 -1.24 15.32
N ASP A 567 -39.41 -0.04 15.70
CA ASP A 567 -39.69 1.21 15.00
C ASP A 567 -39.08 1.19 13.57
N CYS A 568 -37.81 0.77 13.42
CA CYS A 568 -37.16 0.58 12.11
C CYS A 568 -37.90 -0.45 11.25
N SER A 569 -38.40 -1.53 11.85
CA SER A 569 -39.18 -2.57 11.18
C SER A 569 -40.53 -2.05 10.67
N HIS A 570 -41.19 -1.20 11.46
CA HIS A 570 -42.42 -0.53 11.06
C HIS A 570 -42.16 0.46 9.93
N GLU A 571 -41.19 1.36 10.07
CA GLU A 571 -40.85 2.36 9.06
C GLU A 571 -40.44 1.71 7.73
N TYR A 572 -39.58 0.69 7.76
CA TYR A 572 -39.20 -0.07 6.56
C TYR A 572 -40.42 -0.69 5.87
N THR A 573 -41.39 -1.21 6.64
CA THR A 573 -42.63 -1.77 6.11
C THR A 573 -43.52 -0.70 5.46
N GLU A 574 -43.67 0.48 6.08
CA GLU A 574 -44.37 1.61 5.47
C GLU A 574 -43.68 2.11 4.20
N GLN A 575 -42.35 2.24 4.22
CA GLN A 575 -41.57 2.64 3.05
C GLN A 575 -41.73 1.66 1.87
N GLN A 576 -41.78 0.35 2.13
CA GLN A 576 -42.05 -0.68 1.12
C GLN A 576 -43.48 -0.59 0.58
N ASN A 577 -44.48 -0.46 1.45
CA ASN A 577 -45.89 -0.29 1.04
C ASN A 577 -46.10 0.99 0.20
N GLY A 578 -45.39 2.07 0.54
CA GLY A 578 -45.40 3.34 -0.19
C GLY A 578 -44.56 3.36 -1.48
N ALA A 579 -43.78 2.31 -1.78
CA ALA A 579 -42.84 2.32 -2.91
C ALA A 579 -43.55 2.53 -4.27
N ALA A 580 -44.63 1.79 -4.54
CA ALA A 580 -45.41 1.92 -5.78
C ALA A 580 -46.06 3.32 -5.92
N ALA A 581 -46.48 3.95 -4.82
CA ALA A 581 -47.00 5.31 -4.85
C ALA A 581 -45.91 6.35 -5.16
N ARG A 582 -44.70 6.17 -4.59
CA ARG A 582 -43.51 7.00 -4.90
C ARG A 582 -43.06 6.85 -6.36
N GLU A 583 -43.17 5.65 -6.93
CA GLU A 583 -42.89 5.39 -8.34
C GLU A 583 -43.90 6.11 -9.25
N GLN A 584 -45.20 5.93 -9.04
CA GLN A 584 -46.24 6.65 -9.78
C GLN A 584 -46.11 8.18 -9.65
N GLN A 585 -45.73 8.70 -8.48
CA GLN A 585 -45.48 10.13 -8.31
C GLN A 585 -44.29 10.61 -9.16
N ARG A 586 -43.23 9.78 -9.27
CA ARG A 586 -42.06 10.06 -10.13
C ARG A 586 -42.45 10.05 -11.61
N GLU A 587 -43.24 9.07 -12.05
CA GLU A 587 -43.77 9.01 -13.42
C GLU A 587 -44.60 10.26 -13.76
N ARG A 588 -45.50 10.69 -12.86
CA ARG A 588 -46.31 11.90 -13.04
C ARG A 588 -45.46 13.17 -13.14
N LYS A 589 -44.39 13.27 -12.34
CA LYS A 589 -43.41 14.38 -12.45
C LYS A 589 -42.72 14.38 -13.83
N TRP A 590 -42.26 13.22 -14.30
CA TRP A 590 -41.66 13.09 -15.64
C TRP A 590 -42.65 13.40 -16.78
N ALA A 591 -43.90 12.94 -16.67
CA ALA A 591 -44.95 13.24 -17.64
C ALA A 591 -45.24 14.74 -17.74
N SER A 592 -45.33 15.45 -16.60
CA SER A 592 -45.50 16.90 -16.56
C SER A 592 -44.31 17.65 -17.20
N ILE A 593 -43.07 17.21 -16.92
CA ILE A 593 -41.87 17.78 -17.56
C ILE A 593 -41.90 17.57 -19.08
N ALA A 594 -42.27 16.37 -19.54
CA ALA A 594 -42.39 16.06 -20.96
C ALA A 594 -43.48 16.88 -21.66
N GLU A 595 -44.63 17.09 -21.01
CA GLU A 595 -45.71 17.95 -21.50
C GLU A 595 -45.26 19.41 -21.60
N GLN A 596 -44.63 19.96 -20.57
CA GLN A 596 -44.10 21.33 -20.59
C GLN A 596 -43.05 21.52 -21.69
N ALA A 597 -42.17 20.53 -21.91
CA ALA A 597 -41.20 20.55 -23.01
C ALA A 597 -41.89 20.52 -24.39
N ALA A 598 -42.94 19.71 -24.56
CA ALA A 598 -43.73 19.66 -25.78
C ALA A 598 -44.50 20.97 -26.04
N GLN A 599 -45.11 21.56 -25.01
CA GLN A 599 -45.78 22.86 -25.09
C GLN A 599 -44.80 23.98 -25.46
N ARG A 600 -43.61 24.06 -24.82
CA ARG A 600 -42.55 25.01 -25.20
C ARG A 600 -42.08 24.82 -26.64
N ARG A 601 -41.97 23.57 -27.11
CA ARG A 601 -41.60 23.26 -28.51
C ARG A 601 -42.69 23.69 -29.51
N ALA A 602 -43.96 23.53 -29.16
CA ALA A 602 -45.09 24.00 -29.96
C ALA A 602 -45.17 25.53 -30.01
N LEU A 603 -44.97 26.21 -28.87
CA LEU A 603 -44.96 27.67 -28.77
C LEU A 603 -43.79 28.31 -29.53
N ASN A 604 -42.60 27.67 -29.53
CA ASN A 604 -41.43 28.14 -30.28
C ASN A 604 -41.45 27.71 -31.77
N GLY A 605 -42.53 27.08 -32.25
CA GLY A 605 -42.70 26.56 -33.61
C GLY A 605 -42.91 27.61 -34.71
N ALA A 606 -42.20 28.74 -34.68
CA ALA A 606 -42.28 29.78 -35.72
C ALA A 606 -40.98 30.61 -35.91
N ALA A 607 -39.84 30.20 -35.33
CA ALA A 607 -38.57 30.93 -35.46
C ALA A 607 -37.35 30.00 -35.54
N ASP A 608 -37.31 29.12 -36.54
CA ASP A 608 -36.07 28.41 -36.88
C ASP A 608 -35.16 29.31 -37.72
N ALA A 609 -34.19 29.93 -37.05
CA ALA A 609 -33.04 30.56 -37.68
C ALA A 609 -31.80 30.17 -36.85
N PRO A 610 -30.75 29.59 -37.46
CA PRO A 610 -29.63 29.06 -36.71
C PRO A 610 -28.80 30.21 -36.11
N ARG A 611 -28.92 30.41 -34.79
CA ARG A 611 -28.02 31.28 -34.02
C ARG A 611 -27.19 30.46 -33.06
N THR A 612 -25.96 30.20 -33.47
CA THR A 612 -24.86 29.75 -32.62
C THR A 612 -24.62 30.74 -31.48
N HIS A 613 -25.06 30.45 -30.26
CA HIS A 613 -24.46 30.99 -29.05
C HIS A 613 -24.60 30.02 -27.87
N THR A 614 -23.55 29.97 -27.05
CA THR A 614 -23.39 29.14 -25.84
C THR A 614 -24.45 29.43 -24.78
N PRO A 615 -25.00 28.42 -24.08
CA PRO A 615 -25.90 28.64 -22.97
C PRO A 615 -25.13 29.03 -21.71
N THR A 616 -25.16 30.32 -21.36
CA THR A 616 -24.90 30.76 -19.99
C THR A 616 -26.10 30.36 -19.13
N LEU A 617 -25.90 29.49 -18.13
CA LEU A 617 -26.96 29.08 -17.22
C LEU A 617 -27.42 30.25 -16.35
N SER A 618 -28.61 30.79 -16.64
CA SER A 618 -29.34 31.67 -15.72
C SER A 618 -30.19 30.83 -14.76
N LYS A 619 -29.99 31.02 -13.46
CA LYS A 619 -30.86 30.46 -12.41
C LYS A 619 -32.32 30.84 -12.67
N LEU A 620 -33.20 29.86 -12.53
CA LEU A 620 -34.64 30.03 -12.31
C LEU A 620 -34.97 29.28 -11.03
N ASP A 621 -35.83 29.87 -10.20
CA ASP A 621 -36.01 29.49 -8.81
C ASP A 621 -36.55 28.05 -8.65
N GLU A 622 -35.92 27.28 -7.77
CA GLU A 622 -36.41 26.00 -7.27
C GLU A 622 -37.19 26.24 -5.97
N ASP A 623 -38.33 25.57 -5.81
CA ASP A 623 -39.15 25.68 -4.60
C ASP A 623 -39.19 24.35 -3.81
N ASP A 624 -38.92 24.49 -2.51
CA ASP A 624 -39.27 23.64 -1.36
C ASP A 624 -39.02 22.12 -1.42
N GLY A 625 -37.84 21.69 -1.88
CA GLY A 625 -37.35 20.33 -1.63
C GLY A 625 -35.83 20.18 -1.72
N THR A 626 -35.19 21.02 -2.54
CA THR A 626 -33.74 21.14 -2.59
C THR A 626 -33.20 22.01 -1.46
N GLU A 627 -33.92 23.02 -0.96
CA GLU A 627 -33.45 23.86 0.16
C GLU A 627 -33.12 23.05 1.43
N ASP A 628 -33.92 22.06 1.83
CA ASP A 628 -33.65 21.27 3.05
C ASP A 628 -32.47 20.30 2.86
N SER A 629 -32.28 19.80 1.64
CA SER A 629 -31.11 19.00 1.27
C SER A 629 -29.84 19.86 1.21
N GLN A 630 -29.95 21.08 0.69
CA GLN A 630 -28.87 22.04 0.57
C GLN A 630 -28.50 22.63 1.95
N LYS A 631 -29.47 22.95 2.81
CA LYS A 631 -29.23 23.37 4.21
C LYS A 631 -28.56 22.26 5.02
N ARG A 632 -28.91 20.98 4.81
CA ARG A 632 -28.16 19.86 5.40
C ARG A 632 -26.71 19.82 4.90
N LEU A 633 -26.48 19.90 3.58
CA LEU A 633 -25.13 19.94 3.00
C LEU A 633 -24.30 21.17 3.44
N ASP A 634 -24.91 22.34 3.54
CA ASP A 634 -24.24 23.58 3.97
C ASP A 634 -24.00 23.58 5.49
N SER A 635 -24.87 22.96 6.28
CA SER A 635 -24.65 22.74 7.73
C SER A 635 -23.48 21.79 8.02
N LEU A 636 -23.16 20.88 7.09
CA LEU A 636 -21.97 20.02 7.14
C LEU A 636 -20.69 20.74 6.66
N ASN A 637 -20.81 21.80 5.85
CA ASN A 637 -19.67 22.54 5.29
C ASN A 637 -19.22 23.74 6.16
N LEU A 638 -20.01 24.19 7.14
CA LEU A 638 -19.78 25.45 7.87
C LEU A 638 -18.95 25.33 9.16
N GLN A 639 -18.34 24.16 9.41
CA GLN A 639 -17.45 23.95 10.57
C GLN A 639 -15.95 24.15 10.24
N ASP A 640 -15.58 24.40 8.99
CA ASP A 640 -14.20 24.74 8.59
C ASP A 640 -14.13 26.11 7.89
N GLY A 641 -13.15 26.94 8.27
CA GLY A 641 -12.95 28.28 7.68
C GLY A 641 -12.89 29.44 8.69
N ARG A 642 -11.66 29.83 9.05
CA ARG A 642 -11.36 31.01 9.90
C ARG A 642 -11.81 32.35 9.28
N GLN A 643 -12.20 33.30 10.14
CA GLN A 643 -12.37 34.72 9.79
C GLN A 643 -11.08 35.35 9.22
N PRO A 644 -11.22 36.22 8.20
CA PRO A 644 -10.35 37.37 7.97
C PRO A 644 -11.06 38.70 8.27
N GLY A 645 -10.33 39.70 8.78
CA GLY A 645 -10.86 41.02 9.14
C GLY A 645 -11.03 41.98 7.95
N PRO A 646 -11.58 43.19 8.18
CA PRO A 646 -11.94 44.13 7.12
C PRO A 646 -10.83 45.16 6.82
N GLU A 647 -10.43 45.29 5.56
CA GLU A 647 -9.73 46.49 5.05
C GLU A 647 -10.33 47.03 3.74
N ALA A 648 -10.74 48.29 3.84
CA ALA A 648 -10.70 49.38 2.85
C ALA A 648 -10.85 49.07 1.34
N GLN A 649 -11.89 49.68 0.74
CA GLN A 649 -11.82 50.17 -0.64
C GLN A 649 -11.99 51.69 -0.68
N ASN A 650 -10.96 52.36 -1.20
CA ASN A 650 -11.01 53.79 -1.54
C ASN A 650 -11.81 53.99 -2.83
N SER A 651 -12.67 55.01 -2.85
CA SER A 651 -13.20 55.63 -4.08
C SER A 651 -12.78 57.09 -4.14
N VAL A 652 -12.35 57.56 -5.33
CA VAL A 652 -11.66 58.85 -5.51
C VAL A 652 -12.60 59.93 -6.04
N SER A 653 -12.69 61.07 -5.36
CA SER A 653 -13.00 62.38 -5.99
C SER A 653 -12.65 63.58 -5.09
N ASN A 654 -11.84 64.47 -5.65
CA ASN A 654 -11.23 65.72 -5.13
C ASN A 654 -12.25 66.92 -5.10
N PRO A 655 -11.90 68.20 -4.83
CA PRO A 655 -11.17 68.82 -3.69
C PRO A 655 -11.74 70.20 -3.20
N SER A 656 -11.65 70.53 -1.89
CA SER A 656 -11.66 71.90 -1.29
C SER A 656 -11.90 71.80 0.24
N GLY A 657 -11.37 72.62 1.16
CA GLY A 657 -10.46 73.77 1.11
C GLY A 657 -10.76 74.74 2.29
N GLN A 658 -9.74 75.26 2.99
CA GLN A 658 -9.82 76.19 4.16
C GLN A 658 -10.47 75.56 5.43
N SER A 659 -9.94 75.64 6.65
CA SER A 659 -9.11 76.65 7.33
C SER A 659 -8.27 76.03 8.45
#